data_AF-A0A1H0US19-F1
#
_entry.id   AF-A0A1H0US19-F1
#
_cell.length_a   1.000
_cell.length_b   1.000
_cell.length_c   1.000
_cell.angle_alpha   90.00
_cell.angle_beta   90.00
_cell.angle_gamma   90.00
#
_symmetry.space_group_name_H-M   'P 1'
#
loop_
_entity.id
_entity.type
_entity.pdbx_description
1 polymer ?
#
loop_
_entity_poly.entity_id
_entity_poly.type
_entity_poly.pdbx_seq_one_letter_code
_entity_poly.pdbx_strand_id
1 'polypeptide(L)'
;MTNNSRTSALSKQKPKALITDGLRFGRFPITAVQPSVEDGKFPAKAVAGESIVVGATAFREGHDQLGVSAVLLDPRGKERQRVRLAPPRGPRGMGTDRWEGLLTPPATGKWSFLIEAWHDRYGTWHHNAEVKVEASIDVELMLAEGAALLAEASEDASRPSADRRTLRMAVVVLSDTARTPEERLAAGFSDEVAAVVERQPIRELVTVSEPYPLLVERALAGCGSWYEFFPRSEGAVRNHATGEWTSGTFRTAAKRLDAVAAMGFDIIYMPPIHPIGVQHRKGPNNTLIAGPHDPGSPWAIGSKDGGHDAIHPDLGTFEDFDAFVARAEELGLEVALDLALQAAPDHPWVQSHPEWFTTRVDGSIAYAENPPKKYQDIFPLNFDNDPAGLSHEILRIVLLWVSHGVKVFRVDNPHTKPVWFWEWLIGKVNKKHPDVVFLAEAFTRPAMMHALGRAGFQQSYTYFTWRNTKEELEEYFQEVSHESPAYFRPNFFVNTPDILTEYLQFGGPSAFKIRAALAATASPIWGVYAGFELYEHVARPGAEEYIDNEKFEYKSRDWDAAAETGRSLAPYLTRLNEIRRAHPALGDLQNLTLHQSTDTSTVVYSKHKTLPDGTKDTLIVVVNVDPHGTRESTVSLDLPALELDPENFTHNGRFMVDDLLTGESWEWGEYNYVRLDPHVEPAHILSIRR
;
A
#
# COMPACT_ATOMS: atom_id res chain seq x y z
N MET A 1 4.93 -3.60 -82.33
CA MET A 1 3.89 -3.62 -81.29
C MET A 1 4.41 -2.84 -80.11
N THR A 2 3.88 -1.64 -79.94
CA THR A 2 4.21 -0.65 -78.93
C THR A 2 3.59 -1.02 -77.60
N ASN A 3 4.36 -1.03 -76.51
CA ASN A 3 3.79 -0.71 -75.22
C ASN A 3 4.75 0.17 -74.41
N ASN A 4 4.25 1.36 -74.13
CA ASN A 4 4.98 2.53 -73.68
C ASN A 4 4.88 2.59 -72.16
N SER A 5 6.02 2.42 -71.46
CA SER A 5 6.12 2.65 -70.03
C SER A 5 6.11 4.15 -69.76
N ARG A 6 5.00 4.68 -69.26
CA ARG A 6 4.95 6.02 -68.62
C ARG A 6 4.47 5.88 -67.18
N THR A 7 5.45 6.02 -66.31
CA THR A 7 5.37 6.51 -64.92
C THR A 7 4.21 7.48 -64.68
N SER A 8 3.23 7.11 -63.86
CA SER A 8 2.37 8.06 -63.17
C SER A 8 2.97 8.34 -61.79
N ALA A 9 3.60 9.50 -61.65
CA ALA A 9 3.98 10.06 -60.37
C ALA A 9 2.71 10.39 -59.56
N LEU A 10 2.27 9.46 -58.71
CA LEU A 10 1.39 9.80 -57.59
C LEU A 10 2.26 10.51 -56.55
N SER A 11 2.16 11.83 -56.59
CA SER A 11 2.64 12.75 -55.56
C SER A 11 2.28 12.22 -54.17
N LYS A 12 3.28 11.75 -53.42
CA LYS A 12 3.19 11.62 -51.96
C LYS A 12 3.12 13.05 -51.40
N GLN A 13 1.93 13.65 -51.43
CA GLN A 13 1.67 14.82 -50.60
C GLN A 13 1.91 14.37 -49.15
N LYS A 14 2.95 14.92 -48.52
CA LYS A 14 3.08 14.87 -47.06
C LYS A 14 1.74 15.35 -46.48
N PRO A 15 1.14 14.65 -45.50
CA PRO A 15 -0.06 15.15 -44.84
C PRO A 15 0.21 16.60 -44.43
N LYS A 16 -0.71 17.50 -44.80
CA LYS A 16 -0.61 18.90 -44.39
C LYS A 16 -0.57 18.91 -42.87
N ALA A 17 0.44 19.57 -42.32
CA ALA A 17 0.51 19.79 -40.87
C ALA A 17 -0.81 20.40 -40.42
N LEU A 18 -1.47 19.80 -39.44
CA LEU A 18 -2.68 20.39 -38.86
C LEU A 18 -2.26 21.69 -38.18
N ILE A 19 -3.15 22.69 -38.15
CA ILE A 19 -2.89 23.93 -37.40
C ILE A 19 -2.63 23.66 -35.90
N THR A 20 -3.03 22.49 -35.43
CA THR A 20 -2.85 22.00 -34.07
C THR A 20 -1.53 21.24 -33.85
N ASP A 21 -0.73 21.01 -34.88
CA ASP A 21 0.53 20.28 -34.74
C ASP A 21 1.50 21.02 -33.81
N GLY A 22 1.98 20.35 -32.77
CA GLY A 22 2.88 20.91 -31.78
C GLY A 22 2.21 21.69 -30.63
N LEU A 23 0.87 21.80 -30.63
CA LEU A 23 0.14 22.34 -29.48
C LEU A 23 0.15 21.35 -28.30
N ARG A 24 0.06 21.90 -27.09
CA ARG A 24 0.04 21.11 -25.84
C ARG A 24 -1.37 20.70 -25.40
N PHE A 25 -2.40 21.39 -25.88
CA PHE A 25 -3.79 21.06 -25.60
C PHE A 25 -4.42 20.36 -26.79
N GLY A 26 -5.17 19.29 -26.51
CA GLY A 26 -6.07 18.67 -27.47
C GLY A 26 -7.40 19.43 -27.59
N ARG A 27 -8.41 18.81 -28.19
CA ARG A 27 -9.73 19.43 -28.37
C ARG A 27 -10.40 19.76 -27.03
N PHE A 28 -10.26 18.86 -26.06
CA PHE A 28 -10.63 19.09 -24.67
C PHE A 28 -9.38 19.02 -23.81
N PRO A 29 -9.05 20.09 -23.06
CA PRO A 29 -7.95 20.06 -22.10
C PRO A 29 -8.07 18.90 -21.11
N ILE A 30 -6.99 18.12 -20.97
CA ILE A 30 -6.80 17.10 -19.93
C ILE A 30 -5.48 17.43 -19.26
N THR A 31 -5.51 17.75 -17.97
CA THR A 31 -4.35 18.14 -17.17
C THR A 31 -4.38 17.48 -15.81
N ALA A 32 -3.28 17.57 -15.06
CA ALA A 32 -3.18 17.05 -13.69
C ALA A 32 -3.65 15.58 -13.54
N VAL A 33 -3.28 14.73 -14.50
CA VAL A 33 -3.60 13.30 -14.47
C VAL A 33 -2.93 12.66 -13.26
N GLN A 34 -3.68 11.85 -12.53
CA GLN A 34 -3.23 11.13 -11.34
C GLN A 34 -3.69 9.66 -11.40
N PRO A 35 -2.91 8.72 -10.84
CA PRO A 35 -1.60 8.94 -10.23
C PRO A 35 -0.51 9.19 -11.30
N SER A 36 0.37 10.15 -11.05
CA SER A 36 1.55 10.42 -11.87
C SER A 36 2.74 10.64 -10.95
N VAL A 37 3.81 9.88 -11.17
CA VAL A 37 5.02 9.96 -10.34
C VAL A 37 6.13 10.62 -11.15
N GLU A 38 6.51 11.85 -10.76
CA GLU A 38 7.51 12.67 -11.45
C GLU A 38 7.21 12.83 -12.95
N ASP A 39 5.98 13.23 -13.28
CA ASP A 39 5.48 13.37 -14.66
C ASP A 39 5.57 12.07 -15.48
N GLY A 40 5.32 10.92 -14.84
CA GLY A 40 5.36 9.61 -15.47
C GLY A 40 6.77 9.04 -15.68
N LYS A 41 7.81 9.67 -15.12
CA LYS A 41 9.18 9.12 -15.14
C LYS A 41 9.28 7.80 -14.38
N PHE A 42 8.51 7.66 -13.30
CA PHE A 42 8.39 6.42 -12.54
C PHE A 42 6.97 5.85 -12.68
N PRO A 43 6.81 4.52 -12.68
CA PRO A 43 5.50 3.92 -12.62
C PRO A 43 4.82 4.24 -11.28
N ALA A 44 3.54 4.57 -11.31
CA ALA A 44 2.70 4.43 -10.13
C ALA A 44 2.65 2.95 -9.72
N LYS A 45 2.36 2.67 -8.46
CA LYS A 45 2.35 1.32 -7.90
C LYS A 45 0.94 0.87 -7.57
N ALA A 46 0.69 -0.41 -7.77
CA ALA A 46 -0.53 -1.09 -7.34
C ALA A 46 -0.22 -2.57 -7.02
N VAL A 47 -1.21 -3.24 -6.45
CA VAL A 47 -1.25 -4.70 -6.28
C VAL A 47 -2.37 -5.28 -7.15
N ALA A 48 -2.19 -6.52 -7.60
CA ALA A 48 -3.24 -7.21 -8.35
C ALA A 48 -4.55 -7.30 -7.53
N GLY A 49 -5.65 -6.78 -8.07
CA GLY A 49 -6.96 -6.71 -7.40
C GLY A 49 -7.17 -5.53 -6.46
N GLU A 50 -6.17 -4.65 -6.30
CA GLU A 50 -6.31 -3.37 -5.61
C GLU A 50 -7.08 -2.38 -6.49
N SER A 51 -8.01 -1.63 -5.90
CA SER A 51 -8.66 -0.51 -6.58
C SER A 51 -7.82 0.75 -6.42
N ILE A 52 -7.30 1.29 -7.52
CA ILE A 52 -6.54 2.54 -7.54
C ILE A 52 -7.41 3.72 -7.92
N VAL A 53 -7.24 4.85 -7.23
CA VAL A 53 -7.90 6.10 -7.59
C VAL A 53 -7.17 6.72 -8.78
N VAL A 54 -7.88 6.92 -9.88
CA VAL A 54 -7.38 7.63 -11.06
C VAL A 54 -8.23 8.86 -11.35
N GLY A 55 -7.62 9.88 -11.92
CA GLY A 55 -8.33 11.12 -12.19
C GLY A 55 -7.55 12.12 -13.04
N ALA A 56 -8.23 13.20 -13.41
CA ALA A 56 -7.66 14.33 -14.13
C ALA A 56 -8.50 15.58 -13.92
N THR A 57 -7.93 16.75 -14.22
CA THR A 57 -8.70 17.96 -14.50
C THR A 57 -9.03 17.98 -15.98
N ALA A 58 -10.31 18.01 -16.32
CA ALA A 58 -10.77 18.01 -17.71
C ALA A 58 -11.96 18.95 -17.88
N PHE A 59 -11.89 19.81 -18.89
CA PHE A 59 -12.87 20.86 -19.13
C PHE A 59 -12.99 21.18 -20.62
N ARG A 60 -13.95 22.03 -20.97
CA ARG A 60 -14.15 22.54 -22.34
C ARG A 60 -14.52 24.01 -22.33
N GLU A 61 -14.45 24.62 -23.50
CA GLU A 61 -15.12 25.90 -23.75
C GLU A 61 -16.64 25.72 -23.90
N GLY A 62 -17.38 26.81 -23.65
CA GLY A 62 -18.84 26.82 -23.71
C GLY A 62 -19.49 26.28 -22.43
N HIS A 63 -20.72 25.79 -22.54
CA HIS A 63 -21.56 25.37 -21.40
C HIS A 63 -22.10 23.94 -21.53
N ASP A 64 -21.80 23.27 -22.65
CA ASP A 64 -22.21 21.89 -22.88
C ASP A 64 -21.47 20.94 -21.92
N GLN A 65 -22.04 19.76 -21.70
CA GLN A 65 -21.46 18.76 -20.83
C GLN A 65 -20.24 18.06 -21.46
N LEU A 66 -19.34 17.62 -20.59
CA LEU A 66 -18.16 16.85 -20.92
C LEU A 66 -18.26 15.45 -20.29
N GLY A 67 -17.96 14.42 -21.07
CA GLY A 67 -17.77 13.08 -20.57
C GLY A 67 -16.29 12.79 -20.41
N VAL A 68 -15.91 12.15 -19.30
CA VAL A 68 -14.53 11.77 -19.01
C VAL A 68 -14.46 10.29 -18.63
N SER A 69 -13.44 9.58 -19.09
CA SER A 69 -13.23 8.17 -18.78
C SER A 69 -11.76 7.87 -18.55
N ALA A 70 -11.46 6.93 -17.67
CA ALA A 70 -10.14 6.30 -17.58
C ALA A 70 -10.16 4.94 -18.27
N VAL A 71 -9.04 4.59 -18.91
CA VAL A 71 -8.86 3.33 -19.64
C VAL A 71 -7.62 2.63 -19.12
N LEU A 72 -7.78 1.40 -18.64
CA LEU A 72 -6.69 0.53 -18.21
C LEU A 72 -6.20 -0.33 -19.38
N LEU A 73 -4.90 -0.29 -19.64
CA LEU A 73 -4.22 -1.06 -20.67
C LEU A 73 -3.31 -2.11 -20.05
N ASP A 74 -3.42 -3.36 -20.54
CA ASP A 74 -2.54 -4.45 -20.12
C ASP A 74 -1.10 -4.28 -20.62
N PRO A 75 -0.15 -5.14 -20.19
CA PRO A 75 1.23 -5.09 -20.65
C PRO A 75 1.45 -5.28 -22.17
N ARG A 76 0.41 -5.65 -22.92
CA ARG A 76 0.41 -5.77 -24.39
C ARG A 76 -0.29 -4.58 -25.06
N GLY A 77 -0.73 -3.58 -24.30
CA GLY A 77 -1.43 -2.40 -24.78
C GLY A 77 -2.92 -2.61 -25.08
N LYS A 78 -3.52 -3.72 -24.62
CA LYS A 78 -4.95 -3.99 -24.83
C LYS A 78 -5.79 -3.41 -23.68
N GLU A 79 -6.88 -2.73 -24.03
CA GLU A 79 -7.89 -2.27 -23.08
C GLU A 79 -8.48 -3.45 -22.28
N ARG A 80 -8.47 -3.31 -20.95
CA ARG A 80 -9.02 -4.29 -20.00
C ARG A 80 -10.17 -3.76 -19.18
N GLN A 81 -10.17 -2.46 -18.92
CA GLN A 81 -11.20 -1.80 -18.15
C GLN A 81 -11.34 -0.38 -18.67
N ARG A 82 -12.58 0.11 -18.68
CA ARG A 82 -12.93 1.50 -18.95
C ARG A 82 -13.95 1.91 -17.92
N VAL A 83 -13.71 3.03 -17.26
CA VAL A 83 -14.58 3.56 -16.22
C VAL A 83 -14.89 5.02 -16.52
N ARG A 84 -16.18 5.37 -16.45
CA ARG A 84 -16.61 6.76 -16.52
C ARG A 84 -16.21 7.46 -15.23
N LEU A 85 -15.53 8.59 -15.35
CA LEU A 85 -15.12 9.37 -14.19
C LEU A 85 -16.25 10.32 -13.80
N ALA A 86 -16.30 10.68 -12.52
CA ALA A 86 -17.23 11.66 -11.97
C ALA A 86 -16.49 12.68 -11.11
N PRO A 87 -17.07 13.86 -10.87
CA PRO A 87 -16.50 14.78 -9.89
C PRO A 87 -16.36 14.12 -8.51
N PRO A 88 -15.24 14.31 -7.80
CA PRO A 88 -15.09 13.77 -6.45
C PRO A 88 -16.14 14.35 -5.51
N ARG A 89 -16.54 13.58 -4.49
CA ARG A 89 -17.59 14.00 -3.56
C ARG A 89 -17.21 15.24 -2.76
N GLY A 90 -18.24 16.00 -2.39
CA GLY A 90 -18.11 17.17 -1.53
C GLY A 90 -17.42 18.37 -2.19
N PRO A 91 -16.83 19.28 -1.39
CA PRO A 91 -16.24 20.52 -1.90
C PRO A 91 -15.08 20.32 -2.90
N ARG A 92 -14.47 19.12 -2.93
CA ARG A 92 -13.35 18.82 -3.84
C ARG A 92 -13.78 18.72 -5.31
N GLY A 93 -15.03 18.35 -5.60
CA GLY A 93 -15.52 18.20 -6.98
C GLY A 93 -16.38 19.36 -7.48
N MET A 94 -16.99 20.12 -6.57
CA MET A 94 -17.92 21.19 -6.96
C MET A 94 -17.20 22.36 -7.63
N GLY A 95 -17.38 22.50 -8.95
CA GLY A 95 -16.83 23.62 -9.74
C GLY A 95 -15.31 23.57 -9.95
N THR A 96 -14.68 22.40 -9.77
CA THR A 96 -13.22 22.24 -9.86
C THR A 96 -12.75 21.62 -11.16
N ASP A 97 -13.68 21.13 -12.00
CA ASP A 97 -13.40 20.32 -13.20
C ASP A 97 -12.52 19.08 -12.92
N ARG A 98 -12.47 18.66 -11.66
CA ARG A 98 -11.77 17.46 -11.24
C ARG A 98 -12.66 16.24 -11.46
N TRP A 99 -12.10 15.18 -12.03
CA TRP A 99 -12.78 13.92 -12.29
C TRP A 99 -11.99 12.76 -11.70
N GLU A 100 -12.65 11.85 -11.01
CA GLU A 100 -12.05 10.69 -10.35
C GLU A 100 -12.88 9.41 -10.57
N GLY A 101 -12.21 8.27 -10.43
CA GLY A 101 -12.81 6.94 -10.56
C GLY A 101 -11.79 5.86 -10.19
N LEU A 102 -12.21 4.60 -10.25
CA LEU A 102 -11.39 3.46 -9.81
C LEU A 102 -11.00 2.58 -11.00
N LEU A 103 -9.73 2.17 -11.06
CA LEU A 103 -9.27 1.08 -11.92
C LEU A 103 -8.75 -0.08 -11.05
N THR A 104 -8.96 -1.31 -11.51
CA THR A 104 -8.62 -2.52 -10.74
C THR A 104 -7.84 -3.49 -11.63
N PRO A 105 -6.50 -3.39 -11.69
CA PRO A 105 -5.69 -4.30 -12.49
C PRO A 105 -5.72 -5.72 -11.89
N PRO A 106 -6.14 -6.76 -12.64
CA PRO A 106 -6.37 -8.10 -12.09
C PRO A 106 -5.11 -8.96 -11.94
N ALA A 107 -3.97 -8.54 -12.50
CA ALA A 107 -2.76 -9.37 -12.55
C ALA A 107 -1.48 -8.53 -12.50
N THR A 108 -0.39 -9.14 -12.06
CA THR A 108 0.92 -8.50 -11.99
C THR A 108 1.46 -8.13 -13.37
N GLY A 109 2.30 -7.09 -13.43
CA GLY A 109 2.96 -6.68 -14.67
C GLY A 109 3.13 -5.17 -14.81
N LYS A 110 3.57 -4.75 -15.99
CA LYS A 110 3.72 -3.35 -16.37
C LYS A 110 2.51 -2.90 -17.17
N TRP A 111 1.57 -2.29 -16.48
CA TRP A 111 0.34 -1.75 -17.03
C TRP A 111 0.51 -0.27 -17.38
N SER A 112 -0.50 0.30 -18.00
CA SER A 112 -0.64 1.74 -18.13
C SER A 112 -2.10 2.14 -18.11
N PHE A 113 -2.40 3.40 -17.81
CA PHE A 113 -3.73 3.94 -17.99
C PHE A 113 -3.70 5.27 -18.74
N LEU A 114 -4.82 5.65 -19.33
CA LEU A 114 -4.99 6.95 -19.98
C LEU A 114 -6.35 7.54 -19.65
N ILE A 115 -6.49 8.84 -19.90
CA ILE A 115 -7.73 9.58 -19.71
C ILE A 115 -8.27 10.01 -21.07
N GLU A 116 -9.56 9.85 -21.27
CA GLU A 116 -10.28 10.32 -22.44
C GLU A 116 -11.32 11.35 -22.03
N ALA A 117 -11.36 12.48 -22.72
CA ALA A 117 -12.40 13.51 -22.58
C ALA A 117 -13.13 13.68 -23.91
N TRP A 118 -14.45 13.83 -23.88
CA TRP A 118 -15.29 13.88 -25.07
C TRP A 118 -16.54 14.71 -24.84
N HIS A 119 -17.12 15.24 -25.92
CA HIS A 119 -18.36 15.99 -25.86
C HIS A 119 -19.52 15.06 -25.51
N ASP A 120 -20.11 15.23 -24.34
CA ASP A 120 -21.30 14.48 -23.97
C ASP A 120 -22.56 15.04 -24.63
N ARG A 121 -22.77 14.61 -25.87
CA ARG A 121 -23.93 15.03 -26.67
C ARG A 121 -25.24 14.62 -26.04
N TYR A 122 -25.30 13.43 -25.43
CA TYR A 122 -26.52 12.96 -24.78
C TYR A 122 -26.78 13.72 -23.48
N GLY A 123 -25.78 13.84 -22.59
CA GLY A 123 -25.93 14.61 -21.36
C GLY A 123 -26.30 16.07 -21.60
N THR A 124 -25.66 16.70 -22.61
CA THR A 124 -25.98 18.08 -23.02
C THR A 124 -27.41 18.21 -23.54
N TRP A 125 -27.81 17.33 -24.47
CA TRP A 125 -29.18 17.35 -25.00
C TRP A 125 -30.19 17.07 -23.91
N HIS A 126 -29.97 16.05 -23.07
CA HIS A 126 -30.87 15.66 -21.99
C HIS A 126 -31.14 16.83 -21.05
N HIS A 127 -30.09 17.50 -20.55
CA HIS A 127 -30.25 18.67 -19.69
C HIS A 127 -30.99 19.82 -20.37
N ASN A 128 -30.62 20.14 -21.61
CA ASN A 128 -31.25 21.24 -22.34
C ASN A 128 -32.72 20.96 -22.66
N ALA A 129 -33.04 19.72 -23.06
CA ALA A 129 -34.38 19.30 -23.43
C ALA A 129 -35.31 19.25 -22.21
N GLU A 130 -34.82 18.79 -21.05
CA GLU A 130 -35.56 18.82 -19.78
C GLU A 130 -36.06 20.24 -19.47
N VAL A 131 -35.15 21.21 -19.44
CA VAL A 131 -35.46 22.61 -19.10
C VAL A 131 -36.33 23.28 -20.17
N LYS A 132 -35.98 23.11 -21.45
CA LYS A 132 -36.64 23.84 -22.54
C LYS A 132 -38.03 23.29 -22.85
N VAL A 133 -38.23 21.98 -22.81
CA VAL A 133 -39.54 21.38 -23.09
C VAL A 133 -40.53 21.74 -21.99
N GLU A 134 -40.12 21.69 -20.72
CA GLU A 134 -40.95 22.15 -19.59
C GLU A 134 -41.31 23.63 -19.73
N ALA A 135 -40.37 24.46 -20.16
CA ALA A 135 -40.61 25.88 -20.44
C ALA A 135 -41.38 26.16 -21.74
N SER A 136 -41.77 25.13 -22.51
CA SER A 136 -42.40 25.25 -23.82
C SER A 136 -41.59 26.05 -24.85
N ILE A 137 -40.25 25.96 -24.80
CA ILE A 137 -39.30 26.65 -25.67
C ILE A 137 -38.75 25.65 -26.70
N ASP A 138 -38.87 25.95 -27.98
CA ASP A 138 -38.28 25.18 -29.09
C ASP A 138 -38.55 23.66 -29.03
N VAL A 139 -39.72 23.26 -28.51
CA VAL A 139 -40.07 21.88 -28.16
C VAL A 139 -39.80 20.90 -29.30
N GLU A 140 -40.33 21.17 -30.50
CA GLU A 140 -40.16 20.28 -31.65
C GLU A 140 -38.70 20.18 -32.10
N LEU A 141 -37.92 21.25 -31.96
CA LEU A 141 -36.51 21.24 -32.28
C LEU A 141 -35.74 20.37 -31.28
N MET A 142 -36.00 20.51 -29.98
CA MET A 142 -35.36 19.69 -28.94
C MET A 142 -35.66 18.19 -29.14
N LEU A 143 -36.90 17.84 -29.46
CA LEU A 143 -37.28 16.45 -29.74
C LEU A 143 -36.63 15.92 -31.02
N ALA A 144 -36.55 16.74 -32.07
CA ALA A 144 -35.88 16.38 -33.32
C ALA A 144 -34.35 16.20 -33.17
N GLU A 145 -33.70 17.05 -32.38
CA GLU A 145 -32.27 16.93 -32.05
C GLU A 145 -31.98 15.63 -31.29
N GLY A 146 -32.83 15.29 -30.32
CA GLY A 146 -32.75 14.02 -29.59
C GLY A 146 -32.95 12.82 -30.50
N ALA A 147 -33.97 12.85 -31.35
CA ALA A 147 -34.22 11.78 -32.33
C ALA A 147 -33.02 11.61 -33.29
N ALA A 148 -32.44 12.69 -33.79
CA ALA A 148 -31.27 12.63 -34.66
C ALA A 148 -30.04 12.03 -33.95
N LEU A 149 -29.79 12.46 -32.70
CA LEU A 149 -28.70 11.94 -31.88
C LEU A 149 -28.82 10.44 -31.63
N LEU A 150 -29.99 9.97 -31.18
CA LEU A 150 -30.23 8.56 -30.89
C LEU A 150 -30.26 7.72 -32.18
N ALA A 151 -30.73 8.28 -33.30
CA ALA A 151 -30.71 7.61 -34.60
C ALA A 151 -29.28 7.35 -35.07
N GLU A 152 -28.40 8.36 -35.00
CA GLU A 152 -26.97 8.21 -35.31
C GLU A 152 -26.33 7.11 -34.45
N ALA A 153 -26.56 7.15 -33.13
CA ALA A 153 -26.04 6.13 -32.22
C ALA A 153 -26.61 4.74 -32.52
N SER A 154 -27.86 4.62 -32.99
CA SER A 154 -28.46 3.33 -33.32
C SER A 154 -27.88 2.66 -34.57
N GLU A 155 -27.21 3.42 -35.43
CA GLU A 155 -26.54 2.92 -36.63
C GLU A 155 -25.06 2.54 -36.40
N ASP A 156 -24.50 2.86 -35.22
CA ASP A 156 -23.14 2.45 -34.83
C ASP A 156 -23.05 0.93 -34.67
N ALA A 157 -22.41 0.27 -35.64
CA ALA A 157 -22.27 -1.18 -35.69
C ALA A 157 -21.44 -1.77 -34.55
N SER A 158 -20.68 -0.97 -33.80
CA SER A 158 -19.94 -1.43 -32.61
C SER A 158 -20.87 -1.74 -31.43
N ARG A 159 -22.08 -1.18 -31.42
CA ARG A 159 -23.07 -1.40 -30.37
C ARG A 159 -23.78 -2.75 -30.51
N PRO A 160 -24.12 -3.42 -29.39
CA PRO A 160 -24.97 -4.61 -29.38
C PRO A 160 -26.28 -4.39 -30.15
N SER A 161 -26.79 -5.44 -30.81
CA SER A 161 -28.04 -5.35 -31.57
C SER A 161 -29.27 -5.00 -30.73
N ALA A 162 -29.26 -5.38 -29.44
CA ALA A 162 -30.31 -5.03 -28.49
C ALA A 162 -30.29 -3.52 -28.20
N ASP A 163 -29.13 -2.96 -27.87
CA ASP A 163 -28.94 -1.53 -27.62
C ASP A 163 -29.38 -0.68 -28.82
N ARG A 164 -28.95 -1.06 -30.04
CA ARG A 164 -29.39 -0.38 -31.27
C ARG A 164 -30.90 -0.46 -31.50
N ARG A 165 -31.58 -1.50 -31.00
CA ARG A 165 -33.04 -1.62 -31.10
C ARG A 165 -33.73 -0.70 -30.10
N THR A 166 -33.26 -0.67 -28.85
CA THR A 166 -33.75 0.26 -27.81
C THR A 166 -33.69 1.71 -28.31
N LEU A 167 -32.53 2.11 -28.83
CA LEU A 167 -32.35 3.46 -29.39
C LEU A 167 -33.31 3.74 -30.56
N ARG A 168 -33.46 2.81 -31.51
CA ARG A 168 -34.42 2.95 -32.62
C ARG A 168 -35.87 3.09 -32.14
N MET A 169 -36.27 2.37 -31.10
CA MET A 169 -37.61 2.50 -30.53
C MET A 169 -37.82 3.87 -29.90
N ALA A 170 -36.84 4.39 -29.16
CA ALA A 170 -36.89 5.75 -28.62
C ALA A 170 -37.00 6.80 -29.72
N VAL A 171 -36.24 6.66 -30.82
CA VAL A 171 -36.31 7.55 -32.00
C VAL A 171 -37.71 7.58 -32.61
N VAL A 172 -38.37 6.43 -32.75
CA VAL A 172 -39.74 6.36 -33.28
C VAL A 172 -40.71 7.16 -32.41
N VAL A 173 -40.60 7.02 -31.09
CA VAL A 173 -41.50 7.73 -30.16
C VAL A 173 -41.18 9.23 -30.13
N LEU A 174 -39.91 9.62 -30.04
CA LEU A 174 -39.46 11.03 -30.09
C LEU A 174 -39.97 11.76 -31.35
N SER A 175 -40.04 11.04 -32.48
CA SER A 175 -40.45 11.59 -33.78
C SER A 175 -41.97 11.57 -34.02
N ASP A 176 -42.77 10.99 -33.13
CA ASP A 176 -44.22 10.84 -33.35
C ASP A 176 -45.01 12.07 -32.89
N THR A 177 -45.35 12.94 -33.83
CA THR A 177 -46.12 14.16 -33.59
C THR A 177 -47.58 13.92 -33.15
N ALA A 178 -48.05 12.67 -33.11
CA ALA A 178 -49.36 12.32 -32.56
C ALA A 178 -49.36 12.17 -31.03
N ARG A 179 -48.18 12.06 -30.39
CA ARG A 179 -48.00 11.99 -28.93
C ARG A 179 -47.74 13.36 -28.33
N THR A 180 -47.95 13.50 -27.02
CA THR A 180 -47.62 14.76 -26.33
C THR A 180 -46.09 14.94 -26.24
N PRO A 181 -45.59 16.18 -26.15
CA PRO A 181 -44.16 16.44 -25.96
C PRO A 181 -43.55 15.68 -24.77
N GLU A 182 -44.29 15.54 -23.68
CA GLU A 182 -43.86 14.86 -22.45
C GLU A 182 -43.68 13.36 -22.70
N GLU A 183 -44.63 12.70 -23.37
CA GLU A 183 -44.53 11.29 -23.74
C GLU A 183 -43.35 11.03 -24.68
N ARG A 184 -43.11 11.95 -25.61
CA ARG A 184 -42.00 11.88 -26.57
C ARG A 184 -40.67 12.03 -25.86
N LEU A 185 -40.53 13.04 -25.00
CA LEU A 185 -39.31 13.30 -24.24
C LEU A 185 -38.99 12.14 -23.28
N ALA A 186 -40.01 11.63 -22.57
CA ALA A 186 -39.85 10.50 -21.66
C ALA A 186 -39.29 9.24 -22.34
N ALA A 187 -39.61 9.00 -23.61
CA ALA A 187 -39.03 7.89 -24.36
C ALA A 187 -37.53 8.05 -24.64
N GLY A 188 -37.05 9.29 -24.78
CA GLY A 188 -35.63 9.59 -24.90
C GLY A 188 -34.89 9.54 -23.56
N PHE A 189 -35.60 9.70 -22.43
CA PHE A 189 -35.05 9.72 -21.07
C PHE A 189 -35.24 8.39 -20.34
N SER A 190 -35.80 7.37 -20.99
CA SER A 190 -36.15 6.12 -20.33
C SER A 190 -34.92 5.43 -19.74
N ASP A 191 -35.13 4.67 -18.66
CA ASP A 191 -34.06 3.92 -17.99
C ASP A 191 -33.34 2.98 -18.96
N GLU A 192 -34.03 2.43 -19.94
CA GLU A 192 -33.43 1.58 -20.98
C GLU A 192 -32.49 2.37 -21.89
N VAL A 193 -32.86 3.60 -22.29
CA VAL A 193 -32.00 4.47 -23.10
C VAL A 193 -30.81 4.93 -22.27
N ALA A 194 -31.04 5.39 -21.04
CA ALA A 194 -29.98 5.79 -20.12
C ALA A 194 -28.97 4.66 -19.89
N ALA A 195 -29.45 3.42 -19.66
CA ALA A 195 -28.58 2.25 -19.49
C ALA A 195 -27.79 1.90 -20.76
N VAL A 196 -28.36 2.09 -21.96
CA VAL A 196 -27.63 1.91 -23.23
C VAL A 196 -26.53 2.96 -23.39
N VAL A 197 -26.83 4.23 -23.10
CA VAL A 197 -25.85 5.31 -23.19
C VAL A 197 -24.77 5.17 -22.12
N GLU A 198 -25.10 4.71 -20.92
CA GLU A 198 -24.11 4.50 -19.86
C GLU A 198 -23.14 3.36 -20.21
N ARG A 199 -23.63 2.25 -20.78
CA ARG A 199 -22.76 1.16 -21.27
C ARG A 199 -21.84 1.60 -22.39
N GLN A 200 -22.34 2.38 -23.33
CA GLN A 200 -21.56 2.90 -24.45
C GLN A 200 -21.99 4.34 -24.76
N PRO A 201 -21.26 5.35 -24.25
CA PRO A 201 -21.65 6.74 -24.43
C PRO A 201 -21.59 7.20 -25.90
N ILE A 202 -22.37 8.23 -26.24
CA ILE A 202 -22.35 8.84 -27.57
C ILE A 202 -21.25 9.91 -27.57
N ARG A 203 -20.06 9.54 -28.05
CA ARG A 203 -18.85 10.34 -27.89
C ARG A 203 -18.48 11.08 -29.17
N GLU A 204 -18.19 12.38 -29.03
CA GLU A 204 -17.72 13.21 -30.13
C GLU A 204 -16.43 13.96 -29.73
N LEU A 205 -15.55 14.18 -30.71
CA LEU A 205 -14.31 14.92 -30.57
C LEU A 205 -13.38 14.43 -29.43
N VAL A 206 -13.26 13.11 -29.29
CA VAL A 206 -12.48 12.46 -28.23
C VAL A 206 -11.04 12.97 -28.20
N THR A 207 -10.62 13.48 -27.05
CA THR A 207 -9.23 13.81 -26.72
C THR A 207 -8.70 12.76 -25.77
N VAL A 208 -7.46 12.31 -26.00
CA VAL A 208 -6.81 11.24 -25.23
C VAL A 208 -5.52 11.79 -24.62
N SER A 209 -5.26 11.50 -23.35
CA SER A 209 -3.97 11.81 -22.72
C SER A 209 -2.85 10.89 -23.23
N GLU A 210 -1.60 11.23 -22.91
CA GLU A 210 -0.51 10.24 -22.93
C GLU A 210 -0.82 9.08 -21.96
N PRO A 211 -0.30 7.87 -22.20
CA PRO A 211 -0.41 6.77 -21.26
C PRO A 211 0.53 6.95 -20.06
N TYR A 212 0.01 6.75 -18.85
CA TYR A 212 0.75 6.83 -17.58
C TYR A 212 1.12 5.42 -17.10
N PRO A 213 2.38 5.17 -16.72
CA PRO A 213 2.85 3.85 -16.35
C PRO A 213 2.37 3.41 -14.96
N LEU A 214 1.99 2.13 -14.86
CA LEU A 214 1.52 1.49 -13.63
C LEU A 214 2.24 0.14 -13.44
N LEU A 215 2.92 -0.05 -12.32
CA LEU A 215 3.56 -1.31 -11.93
C LEU A 215 2.64 -2.04 -10.94
N VAL A 216 2.13 -3.19 -11.37
CA VAL A 216 1.24 -4.03 -10.57
C VAL A 216 2.02 -5.21 -10.04
N GLU A 217 2.11 -5.33 -8.72
CA GLU A 217 2.92 -6.31 -8.02
C GLU A 217 2.04 -7.36 -7.31
N ARG A 218 2.68 -8.40 -6.76
CA ARG A 218 1.98 -9.47 -6.02
C ARG A 218 1.35 -8.96 -4.72
N ALA A 219 0.41 -9.71 -4.17
CA ALA A 219 -0.33 -9.38 -2.95
C ALA A 219 0.55 -8.88 -1.80
N LEU A 220 1.53 -9.69 -1.37
CA LEU A 220 2.43 -9.35 -0.25
C LEU A 220 3.35 -8.15 -0.49
N ALA A 221 3.43 -7.60 -1.71
CA ALA A 221 4.11 -6.33 -1.94
C ALA A 221 3.33 -5.15 -1.36
N GLY A 222 2.00 -5.27 -1.18
CA GLY A 222 1.13 -4.20 -0.69
C GLY A 222 0.10 -4.60 0.36
N CYS A 223 -0.06 -5.87 0.72
CA CYS A 223 -0.94 -6.31 1.80
C CYS A 223 -0.33 -7.55 2.50
N GLY A 224 -0.11 -7.48 3.81
CA GLY A 224 0.41 -8.62 4.58
C GLY A 224 0.79 -8.27 6.02
N SER A 225 0.97 -9.30 6.84
CA SER A 225 1.26 -9.17 8.26
C SER A 225 2.63 -9.75 8.61
N TRP A 226 3.48 -8.94 9.25
CA TRP A 226 4.88 -9.26 9.55
C TRP A 226 5.11 -9.61 11.02
N TYR A 227 5.91 -10.63 11.28
CA TYR A 227 6.38 -10.96 12.63
C TYR A 227 7.91 -11.06 12.65
N GLU A 228 8.57 -10.20 13.41
CA GLU A 228 10.03 -10.19 13.59
C GLU A 228 10.43 -11.00 14.83
N PHE A 229 11.42 -11.86 14.70
CA PHE A 229 11.99 -12.61 15.82
C PHE A 229 13.46 -12.95 15.63
N PHE A 230 14.16 -13.30 16.72
CA PHE A 230 15.58 -13.67 16.68
C PHE A 230 15.73 -15.20 16.75
N PRO A 231 16.16 -15.88 15.67
CA PRO A 231 16.35 -17.34 15.68
C PRO A 231 17.29 -17.82 16.79
N ARG A 232 18.30 -17.00 17.11
CA ARG A 232 19.29 -17.30 18.16
C ARG A 232 18.69 -17.34 19.57
N SER A 233 17.52 -16.74 19.80
CA SER A 233 16.84 -16.77 21.09
C SER A 233 15.85 -17.94 21.22
N GLU A 234 15.30 -18.41 20.09
CA GLU A 234 14.36 -19.53 20.10
C GLU A 234 15.08 -20.86 20.35
N GLY A 235 15.00 -21.33 21.59
CA GLY A 235 15.75 -22.47 22.09
C GLY A 235 17.05 -22.12 22.80
N ALA A 236 17.31 -20.83 23.04
CA ALA A 236 18.45 -20.41 23.85
C ALA A 236 18.28 -20.83 25.32
N VAL A 237 19.34 -21.34 25.94
CA VAL A 237 19.31 -21.80 27.33
C VAL A 237 20.47 -21.17 28.10
N ARG A 238 20.18 -20.62 29.28
CA ARG A 238 21.20 -20.13 30.20
C ARG A 238 21.55 -21.19 31.23
N ASN A 239 22.83 -21.51 31.35
CA ASN A 239 23.34 -22.32 32.43
C ASN A 239 23.38 -21.49 33.72
N HIS A 240 22.51 -21.78 34.69
CA HIS A 240 22.46 -21.01 35.94
C HIS A 240 23.68 -21.18 36.86
N ALA A 241 24.48 -22.23 36.67
CA ALA A 241 25.71 -22.45 37.45
C ALA A 241 26.91 -21.67 36.89
N THR A 242 27.03 -21.57 35.57
CA THR A 242 28.16 -20.88 34.91
C THR A 242 27.81 -19.47 34.42
N GLY A 243 26.53 -19.17 34.26
CA GLY A 243 26.02 -17.93 33.66
C GLY A 243 26.05 -17.91 32.13
N GLU A 244 26.62 -18.94 31.48
CA GLU A 244 26.81 -19.05 30.04
C GLU A 244 25.50 -19.32 29.28
N TRP A 245 25.42 -18.81 28.06
CA TRP A 245 24.30 -19.07 27.15
C TRP A 245 24.67 -20.10 26.08
N THR A 246 23.70 -20.96 25.76
CA THR A 246 23.69 -21.73 24.51
C THR A 246 22.68 -21.07 23.57
N SER A 247 23.09 -20.82 22.33
CA SER A 247 22.23 -20.24 21.28
C SER A 247 21.12 -21.20 20.84
N GLY A 248 20.01 -20.65 20.38
CA GLY A 248 19.09 -21.33 19.48
C GLY A 248 19.71 -21.57 18.10
N THR A 249 19.08 -22.45 17.32
CA THR A 249 19.43 -22.87 15.95
C THR A 249 18.24 -22.68 15.01
N PHE A 250 18.42 -22.80 13.70
CA PHE A 250 17.27 -22.82 12.77
C PHE A 250 16.27 -23.93 13.09
N ARG A 251 16.74 -25.09 13.56
CA ARG A 251 15.86 -26.23 13.93
C ARG A 251 15.03 -25.95 15.17
N THR A 252 15.56 -25.22 16.15
CA THR A 252 14.80 -24.84 17.34
C THR A 252 13.89 -23.65 17.04
N ALA A 253 14.37 -22.68 16.27
CA ALA A 253 13.59 -21.55 15.78
C ALA A 253 12.39 -21.96 14.94
N ALA A 254 12.50 -23.02 14.12
CA ALA A 254 11.41 -23.54 13.33
C ALA A 254 10.17 -23.94 14.17
N LYS A 255 10.36 -24.26 15.46
CA LYS A 255 9.25 -24.59 16.37
C LYS A 255 8.36 -23.39 16.70
N ARG A 256 8.88 -22.16 16.56
CA ARG A 256 8.09 -20.94 16.78
C ARG A 256 7.14 -20.63 15.61
N LEU A 257 7.43 -21.15 14.42
CA LEU A 257 6.67 -20.87 13.20
C LEU A 257 5.19 -21.26 13.32
N ASP A 258 4.88 -22.39 13.96
CA ASP A 258 3.49 -22.83 14.17
C ASP A 258 2.66 -21.79 14.94
N ALA A 259 3.22 -21.21 16.00
CA ALA A 259 2.54 -20.19 16.79
C ALA A 259 2.39 -18.87 16.03
N VAL A 260 3.40 -18.50 15.22
CA VAL A 260 3.34 -17.29 14.37
C VAL A 260 2.29 -17.45 13.27
N ALA A 261 2.23 -18.59 12.61
CA ALA A 261 1.21 -18.91 11.62
C ALA A 261 -0.20 -18.95 12.24
N ALA A 262 -0.35 -19.50 13.46
CA ALA A 262 -1.60 -19.49 14.20
C ALA A 262 -2.07 -18.08 14.60
N MET A 263 -1.16 -17.12 14.77
CA MET A 263 -1.49 -15.70 14.92
C MET A 263 -1.91 -15.02 13.60
N GLY A 264 -1.86 -15.73 12.48
CA GLY A 264 -2.30 -15.21 11.18
C GLY A 264 -1.32 -14.25 10.51
N PHE A 265 -0.04 -14.31 10.87
CA PHE A 265 1.01 -13.61 10.13
C PHE A 265 1.31 -14.31 8.79
N ASP A 266 1.85 -13.55 7.84
CA ASP A 266 2.18 -14.02 6.50
C ASP A 266 3.70 -13.96 6.22
N ILE A 267 4.43 -13.13 6.96
CA ILE A 267 5.88 -12.95 6.82
C ILE A 267 6.57 -13.14 8.16
N ILE A 268 7.59 -14.00 8.19
CA ILE A 268 8.52 -14.14 9.32
C ILE A 268 9.83 -13.42 8.98
N TYR A 269 10.14 -12.36 9.72
CA TYR A 269 11.33 -11.54 9.52
C TYR A 269 12.41 -11.92 10.53
N MET A 270 13.61 -12.21 10.04
CA MET A 270 14.79 -12.48 10.84
C MET A 270 15.84 -11.38 10.68
N PRO A 271 16.42 -10.87 11.78
CA PRO A 271 17.67 -10.12 11.77
C PRO A 271 18.79 -10.85 11.02
N PRO A 272 19.95 -10.22 10.77
CA PRO A 272 21.04 -10.88 10.06
C PRO A 272 21.42 -12.23 10.69
N ILE A 273 21.51 -13.26 9.85
CA ILE A 273 21.79 -14.65 10.25
C ILE A 273 23.26 -15.05 10.04
N HIS A 274 24.11 -14.06 9.78
CA HIS A 274 25.50 -14.24 9.35
C HIS A 274 26.45 -14.29 10.56
N PRO A 275 27.70 -14.77 10.39
CA PRO A 275 28.72 -14.70 11.44
C PRO A 275 28.89 -13.27 11.99
N ILE A 276 29.07 -13.14 13.30
CA ILE A 276 29.17 -11.84 14.00
C ILE A 276 30.63 -11.54 14.38
N GLY A 277 31.08 -10.31 14.10
CA GLY A 277 32.43 -9.84 14.42
C GLY A 277 32.79 -9.94 15.90
N VAL A 278 34.09 -10.03 16.20
CA VAL A 278 34.64 -10.10 17.57
C VAL A 278 35.33 -8.79 17.96
N GLN A 279 35.93 -8.09 17.01
CA GLN A 279 36.56 -6.78 17.23
C GLN A 279 35.49 -5.73 17.51
N HIS A 280 35.68 -5.00 18.61
CA HIS A 280 34.76 -3.97 19.08
C HIS A 280 33.32 -4.44 19.32
N ARG A 281 33.12 -5.76 19.49
CA ARG A 281 31.81 -6.37 19.77
C ARG A 281 31.14 -5.68 20.97
N LYS A 282 29.85 -5.36 20.79
CA LYS A 282 29.00 -4.81 21.85
C LYS A 282 28.57 -5.88 22.83
N GLY A 283 28.58 -5.55 24.12
CA GLY A 283 28.01 -6.38 25.18
C GLY A 283 26.56 -6.00 25.50
N PRO A 284 25.93 -6.67 26.50
CA PRO A 284 24.58 -6.40 26.96
C PRO A 284 24.31 -4.91 27.19
N ASN A 285 23.07 -4.50 26.92
CA ASN A 285 22.64 -3.10 27.01
C ASN A 285 23.52 -2.10 26.22
N ASN A 286 24.06 -2.53 25.07
CA ASN A 286 24.88 -1.72 24.16
C ASN A 286 26.19 -1.22 24.80
N THR A 287 26.76 -2.00 25.72
CA THR A 287 28.06 -1.69 26.33
C THR A 287 29.20 -1.83 25.32
N LEU A 288 30.25 -1.02 25.47
CA LEU A 288 31.39 -1.01 24.52
C LEU A 288 32.36 -2.18 24.70
N ILE A 289 32.23 -2.95 25.79
CA ILE A 289 33.11 -4.06 26.13
C ILE A 289 32.24 -5.29 26.29
N ALA A 290 32.31 -6.19 25.33
CA ALA A 290 31.71 -7.52 25.43
C ALA A 290 32.52 -8.42 26.38
N GLY A 291 31.81 -9.18 27.22
CA GLY A 291 32.33 -10.34 27.91
C GLY A 291 32.59 -11.52 26.96
N PRO A 292 33.27 -12.58 27.45
CA PRO A 292 33.71 -13.69 26.61
C PRO A 292 32.56 -14.53 26.01
N HIS A 293 31.35 -14.43 26.56
CA HIS A 293 30.17 -15.19 26.14
C HIS A 293 29.05 -14.30 25.57
N ASP A 294 29.31 -13.02 25.38
CA ASP A 294 28.29 -12.11 24.85
C ASP A 294 28.14 -12.32 23.33
N PRO A 295 26.90 -12.48 22.83
CA PRO A 295 26.67 -12.83 21.43
C PRO A 295 26.92 -11.66 20.48
N GLY A 296 26.88 -10.43 20.97
CA GLY A 296 27.03 -9.23 20.15
C GLY A 296 25.80 -8.94 19.28
N SER A 297 25.93 -7.91 18.44
CA SER A 297 24.89 -7.46 17.52
C SER A 297 24.89 -8.30 16.24
N PRO A 298 23.75 -8.89 15.81
CA PRO A 298 23.64 -9.53 14.49
C PRO A 298 24.02 -8.63 13.32
N TRP A 299 23.81 -7.32 13.46
CA TRP A 299 24.15 -6.32 12.42
C TRP A 299 25.66 -6.06 12.29
N ALA A 300 26.50 -6.56 13.21
CA ALA A 300 27.95 -6.55 13.08
C ALA A 300 28.43 -7.74 12.23
N ILE A 301 27.99 -7.76 10.96
CA ILE A 301 28.15 -8.88 10.02
C ILE A 301 29.62 -9.05 9.64
N GLY A 302 30.13 -10.27 9.76
CA GLY A 302 31.44 -10.68 9.27
C GLY A 302 32.38 -11.12 10.37
N SER A 303 32.91 -12.33 10.21
CA SER A 303 34.00 -12.86 11.03
C SER A 303 34.94 -13.69 10.16
N LYS A 304 35.90 -14.37 10.79
CA LYS A 304 36.72 -15.41 10.12
C LYS A 304 35.88 -16.54 9.50
N ASP A 305 34.64 -16.74 9.97
CA ASP A 305 33.77 -17.84 9.55
C ASP A 305 32.90 -17.47 8.33
N GLY A 306 32.96 -16.21 7.87
CA GLY A 306 32.28 -15.75 6.64
C GLY A 306 31.65 -14.37 6.76
N GLY A 307 30.98 -13.96 5.67
CA GLY A 307 30.29 -12.67 5.54
C GLY A 307 28.80 -12.81 5.23
N HIS A 308 28.27 -11.92 4.39
CA HIS A 308 26.86 -11.86 4.00
C HIS A 308 26.34 -13.08 3.22
N ASP A 309 27.22 -13.97 2.78
CA ASP A 309 26.90 -15.22 2.08
C ASP A 309 27.19 -16.46 2.93
N ALA A 310 27.34 -16.28 4.24
CA ALA A 310 27.55 -17.36 5.21
C ALA A 310 26.46 -17.37 6.28
N ILE A 311 26.27 -18.53 6.90
CA ILE A 311 25.39 -18.71 8.06
C ILE A 311 26.23 -18.70 9.33
N HIS A 312 25.73 -18.05 10.38
CA HIS A 312 26.36 -18.05 11.69
C HIS A 312 26.51 -19.50 12.19
N PRO A 313 27.71 -19.95 12.61
CA PRO A 313 27.94 -21.35 12.99
C PRO A 313 26.98 -21.87 14.07
N ASP A 314 26.64 -21.04 15.06
CA ASP A 314 25.69 -21.40 16.12
C ASP A 314 24.24 -21.57 15.64
N LEU A 315 23.86 -21.02 14.48
CA LEU A 315 22.52 -21.18 13.91
C LEU A 315 22.37 -22.48 13.10
N GLY A 316 23.47 -22.99 12.55
CA GLY A 316 23.52 -24.24 11.79
C GLY A 316 24.15 -24.07 10.40
N THR A 317 23.61 -24.81 9.44
CA THR A 317 24.09 -24.96 8.06
C THR A 317 23.08 -24.44 7.03
N PHE A 318 23.44 -24.41 5.75
CA PHE A 318 22.50 -24.10 4.66
C PHE A 318 21.36 -25.11 4.61
N GLU A 319 21.62 -26.39 4.88
CA GLU A 319 20.58 -27.41 4.97
C GLU A 319 19.59 -27.15 6.12
N ASP A 320 20.07 -26.61 7.25
CA ASP A 320 19.21 -26.22 8.37
C ASP A 320 18.35 -24.98 8.01
N PHE A 321 18.93 -24.03 7.28
CA PHE A 321 18.21 -22.85 6.77
C PHE A 321 17.15 -23.24 5.74
N ASP A 322 17.49 -24.07 4.76
CA ASP A 322 16.55 -24.55 3.75
C ASP A 322 15.39 -25.33 4.39
N ALA A 323 15.67 -26.12 5.43
CA ALA A 323 14.63 -26.79 6.21
C ALA A 323 13.72 -25.81 6.97
N PHE A 324 14.28 -24.70 7.49
CA PHE A 324 13.49 -23.63 8.13
C PHE A 324 12.60 -22.91 7.12
N VAL A 325 13.13 -22.55 5.95
CA VAL A 325 12.37 -21.92 4.86
C VAL A 325 11.25 -22.85 4.39
N ALA A 326 11.55 -24.13 4.14
CA ALA A 326 10.54 -25.11 3.75
C ALA A 326 9.42 -25.23 4.80
N ARG A 327 9.77 -25.25 6.10
CA ARG A 327 8.78 -25.29 7.18
C ARG A 327 7.92 -24.03 7.23
N ALA A 328 8.49 -22.86 6.98
CA ALA A 328 7.74 -21.61 6.88
C ALA A 328 6.75 -21.67 5.71
N GLU A 329 7.20 -22.12 4.53
CA GLU A 329 6.34 -22.26 3.35
C GLU A 329 5.19 -23.26 3.57
N GLU A 330 5.42 -24.39 4.25
CA GLU A 330 4.37 -25.36 4.64
C GLU A 330 3.26 -24.73 5.48
N LEU A 331 3.59 -23.71 6.27
CA LEU A 331 2.68 -22.98 7.15
C LEU A 331 2.08 -21.73 6.49
N GLY A 332 2.44 -21.45 5.23
CA GLY A 332 2.01 -20.25 4.51
C GLY A 332 2.75 -18.96 4.92
N LEU A 333 3.93 -19.08 5.53
CA LEU A 333 4.80 -17.97 5.89
C LEU A 333 5.90 -17.78 4.82
N GLU A 334 6.14 -16.54 4.40
CA GLU A 334 7.35 -16.19 3.66
C GLU A 334 8.46 -15.70 4.59
N VAL A 335 9.69 -16.15 4.35
CA VAL A 335 10.85 -15.69 5.09
C VAL A 335 11.35 -14.35 4.54
N ALA A 336 11.43 -13.35 5.41
CA ALA A 336 12.11 -12.09 5.16
C ALA A 336 13.48 -12.08 5.85
N LEU A 337 14.52 -11.75 5.09
CA LEU A 337 15.88 -11.64 5.61
C LEU A 337 16.30 -10.17 5.71
N ASP A 338 16.97 -9.80 6.80
CA ASP A 338 17.63 -8.50 6.89
C ASP A 338 18.77 -8.38 5.87
N LEU A 339 18.79 -7.29 5.12
CA LEU A 339 19.87 -6.91 4.22
C LEU A 339 20.55 -5.64 4.75
N ALA A 340 21.51 -5.82 5.66
CA ALA A 340 22.34 -4.74 6.18
C ALA A 340 23.66 -4.63 5.44
N LEU A 341 23.75 -3.67 4.52
CA LEU A 341 24.95 -3.45 3.72
C LEU A 341 26.02 -2.68 4.51
N GLN A 342 26.73 -3.40 5.37
CA GLN A 342 27.78 -2.92 6.25
C GLN A 342 28.65 -4.09 6.74
N ALA A 343 29.81 -3.83 7.33
CA ALA A 343 30.73 -4.91 7.69
C ALA A 343 31.37 -4.68 9.06
N ALA A 344 31.45 -5.71 9.90
CA ALA A 344 32.30 -5.69 11.08
C ALA A 344 33.79 -5.59 10.68
N PRO A 345 34.68 -5.14 11.59
CA PRO A 345 36.11 -5.07 11.30
C PRO A 345 36.75 -6.40 10.91
N ASP A 346 36.15 -7.52 11.33
CA ASP A 346 36.59 -8.87 11.02
C ASP A 346 36.04 -9.42 9.69
N HIS A 347 35.18 -8.68 8.99
CA HIS A 347 34.56 -9.15 7.74
C HIS A 347 35.62 -9.37 6.65
N PRO A 348 35.56 -10.47 5.86
CA PRO A 348 36.54 -10.76 4.82
C PRO A 348 36.80 -9.62 3.82
N TRP A 349 35.76 -8.86 3.47
CA TRP A 349 35.86 -7.67 2.61
C TRP A 349 36.83 -6.60 3.12
N VAL A 350 37.01 -6.45 4.45
CA VAL A 350 37.93 -5.43 4.99
C VAL A 350 39.36 -5.66 4.53
N GLN A 351 39.76 -6.94 4.37
CA GLN A 351 41.10 -7.31 3.89
C GLN A 351 41.14 -7.50 2.37
N SER A 352 40.11 -8.12 1.78
CA SER A 352 40.09 -8.50 0.36
C SER A 352 39.65 -7.37 -0.57
N HIS A 353 38.84 -6.43 -0.08
CA HIS A 353 38.24 -5.33 -0.83
C HIS A 353 38.30 -4.01 -0.03
N PRO A 354 39.50 -3.52 0.35
CA PRO A 354 39.65 -2.27 1.09
C PRO A 354 39.06 -1.06 0.36
N GLU A 355 38.97 -1.12 -0.98
CA GLU A 355 38.35 -0.08 -1.82
C GLU A 355 36.86 0.13 -1.52
N TRP A 356 36.15 -0.86 -0.97
CA TRP A 356 34.75 -0.73 -0.57
C TRP A 356 34.55 0.01 0.75
N PHE A 357 35.62 0.53 1.35
CA PHE A 357 35.59 1.31 2.58
C PHE A 357 36.30 2.65 2.41
N THR A 358 35.95 3.61 3.25
CA THR A 358 36.66 4.89 3.30
C THR A 358 37.78 4.83 4.34
N THR A 359 39.02 4.73 3.86
CA THR A 359 40.21 4.84 4.72
C THR A 359 40.52 6.30 5.03
N ARG A 360 40.76 6.59 6.31
CA ARG A 360 41.28 7.86 6.81
C ARG A 360 42.75 8.02 6.44
N VAL A 361 43.28 9.23 6.66
CA VAL A 361 44.68 9.59 6.37
C VAL A 361 45.71 8.75 7.13
N ASP A 362 45.34 8.18 8.27
CA ASP A 362 46.17 7.29 9.08
C ASP A 362 46.02 5.80 8.71
N GLY A 363 45.21 5.49 7.69
CA GLY A 363 44.92 4.14 7.23
C GLY A 363 43.78 3.44 7.98
N SER A 364 43.21 4.04 9.04
CA SER A 364 42.06 3.47 9.75
C SER A 364 40.74 3.68 8.99
N ILE A 365 39.72 2.84 9.24
CA ILE A 365 38.37 3.04 8.70
C ILE A 365 37.49 3.66 9.81
N ALA A 366 36.71 4.68 9.47
CA ALA A 366 35.75 5.26 10.40
C ALA A 366 34.61 4.27 10.69
N TYR A 367 34.25 4.11 11.96
CA TYR A 367 33.03 3.40 12.34
C TYR A 367 31.78 4.09 11.80
N ALA A 368 30.71 3.32 11.61
CA ALA A 368 29.42 3.85 11.20
C ALA A 368 28.79 4.70 12.32
N GLU A 369 28.12 5.78 11.94
CA GLU A 369 27.36 6.65 12.85
C GLU A 369 26.02 7.01 12.21
N ASN A 370 24.96 7.02 13.01
CA ASN A 370 23.67 7.62 12.68
C ASN A 370 23.31 8.59 13.81
N PRO A 371 23.84 9.84 13.78
CA PRO A 371 23.85 10.71 14.94
C PRO A 371 22.48 10.85 15.62
N PRO A 372 22.39 10.67 16.96
CA PRO A 372 23.50 10.54 17.92
C PRO A 372 24.07 9.11 18.11
N LYS A 373 23.53 8.08 17.45
CA LYS A 373 23.96 6.68 17.59
C LYS A 373 25.34 6.44 16.95
N LYS A 374 26.18 5.68 17.63
CA LYS A 374 27.52 5.25 17.18
C LYS A 374 27.63 3.73 17.17
N TYR A 375 28.16 3.18 16.08
CA TYR A 375 28.28 1.75 15.84
C TYR A 375 29.75 1.36 15.70
N GLN A 376 30.46 1.31 16.83
CA GLN A 376 31.90 1.01 16.88
C GLN A 376 32.26 -0.41 16.38
N ASP A 377 31.26 -1.28 16.29
CA ASP A 377 31.35 -2.66 15.83
C ASP A 377 31.22 -2.81 14.31
N ILE A 378 30.99 -1.73 13.56
CA ILE A 378 30.65 -1.77 12.13
C ILE A 378 31.35 -0.65 11.33
N PHE A 379 31.76 -0.97 10.10
CA PHE A 379 32.24 -0.06 9.06
C PHE A 379 31.18 0.14 7.96
N PRO A 380 30.94 1.39 7.52
CA PRO A 380 30.05 1.68 6.40
C PRO A 380 30.75 1.40 5.06
N LEU A 381 29.97 0.95 4.08
CA LEU A 381 30.46 0.73 2.71
C LEU A 381 30.55 2.05 1.94
N ASN A 382 31.56 2.15 1.08
CA ASN A 382 31.79 3.26 0.15
C ASN A 382 31.43 2.80 -1.28
N PHE A 383 30.41 3.44 -1.85
CA PHE A 383 29.91 3.13 -3.19
C PHE A 383 30.59 3.94 -4.30
N ASP A 384 31.50 4.85 -3.97
CA ASP A 384 32.10 5.80 -4.92
C ASP A 384 33.46 5.34 -5.46
N ASN A 385 34.22 4.56 -4.68
CA ASN A 385 35.55 4.08 -5.06
C ASN A 385 35.49 2.94 -6.11
N ASP A 386 34.60 1.97 -5.90
CA ASP A 386 34.32 0.86 -6.82
C ASP A 386 32.80 0.57 -6.88
N PRO A 387 32.00 1.48 -7.47
CA PRO A 387 30.55 1.29 -7.58
C PRO A 387 30.17 -0.01 -8.30
N ALA A 388 30.95 -0.41 -9.31
CA ALA A 388 30.62 -1.55 -10.15
C ALA A 388 30.89 -2.89 -9.45
N GLY A 389 32.06 -3.06 -8.82
CA GLY A 389 32.39 -4.30 -8.11
C GLY A 389 31.47 -4.52 -6.91
N LEU A 390 31.31 -3.50 -6.06
CA LEU A 390 30.44 -3.58 -4.90
C LEU A 390 28.98 -3.88 -5.28
N SER A 391 28.45 -3.20 -6.30
CA SER A 391 27.06 -3.42 -6.73
C SER A 391 26.82 -4.83 -7.27
N HIS A 392 27.76 -5.39 -8.03
CA HIS A 392 27.64 -6.76 -8.54
C HIS A 392 27.78 -7.81 -7.43
N GLU A 393 28.63 -7.56 -6.43
CA GLU A 393 28.76 -8.46 -5.29
C GLU A 393 27.47 -8.49 -4.45
N ILE A 394 26.87 -7.33 -4.17
CA ILE A 394 25.60 -7.28 -3.45
C ILE A 394 24.48 -7.95 -4.25
N LEU A 395 24.44 -7.75 -5.58
CA LEU A 395 23.50 -8.46 -6.44
C LEU A 395 23.71 -9.99 -6.38
N ARG A 396 24.96 -10.46 -6.35
CA ARG A 396 25.27 -11.90 -6.18
C ARG A 396 24.73 -12.42 -4.85
N ILE A 397 24.94 -11.70 -3.75
CA ILE A 397 24.45 -12.07 -2.41
C ILE A 397 22.92 -12.15 -2.39
N VAL A 398 22.24 -11.13 -2.91
CA VAL A 398 20.76 -11.13 -2.96
C VAL A 398 20.26 -12.33 -3.76
N LEU A 399 20.86 -12.60 -4.94
CA LEU A 399 20.45 -13.75 -5.77
C LEU A 399 20.79 -15.11 -5.14
N LEU A 400 21.83 -15.20 -4.32
CA LEU A 400 22.11 -16.40 -3.52
C LEU A 400 20.95 -16.69 -2.57
N TRP A 401 20.54 -15.71 -1.75
CA TRP A 401 19.44 -15.91 -0.81
C TRP A 401 18.09 -16.15 -1.49
N VAL A 402 17.85 -15.52 -2.64
CA VAL A 402 16.70 -15.84 -3.51
C VAL A 402 16.73 -17.30 -3.95
N SER A 403 17.91 -17.87 -4.26
CA SER A 403 18.03 -19.28 -4.63
C SER A 403 17.75 -20.26 -3.48
N HIS A 404 17.83 -19.79 -2.22
CA HIS A 404 17.43 -20.52 -1.01
C HIS A 404 15.99 -20.19 -0.55
N GLY A 405 15.16 -19.60 -1.43
CA GLY A 405 13.73 -19.38 -1.17
C GLY A 405 13.37 -18.06 -0.50
N VAL A 406 14.33 -17.17 -0.22
CA VAL A 406 14.05 -15.83 0.34
C VAL A 406 13.45 -14.94 -0.74
N LYS A 407 12.19 -14.53 -0.55
CA LYS A 407 11.46 -13.63 -1.47
C LYS A 407 11.27 -12.22 -0.92
N VAL A 408 11.70 -11.97 0.32
CA VAL A 408 11.50 -10.69 0.99
C VAL A 408 12.80 -10.26 1.65
N PHE A 409 13.20 -9.01 1.41
CA PHE A 409 14.36 -8.40 2.05
C PHE A 409 13.94 -7.17 2.82
N ARG A 410 14.15 -7.18 4.14
CA ARG A 410 14.09 -5.97 4.96
C ARG A 410 15.45 -5.29 4.87
N VAL A 411 15.53 -4.18 4.16
CA VAL A 411 16.80 -3.48 3.92
C VAL A 411 17.06 -2.50 5.06
N ASP A 412 18.19 -2.69 5.75
CA ASP A 412 18.60 -1.87 6.87
C ASP A 412 19.17 -0.51 6.42
N ASN A 413 18.66 0.56 7.01
CA ASN A 413 19.13 1.94 6.82
C ASN A 413 19.47 2.30 5.35
N PRO A 414 18.59 2.04 4.35
CA PRO A 414 18.92 2.24 2.93
C PRO A 414 19.22 3.70 2.60
N HIS A 415 18.72 4.64 3.41
CA HIS A 415 18.99 6.08 3.31
C HIS A 415 20.46 6.47 3.57
N THR A 416 21.28 5.55 4.08
CA THR A 416 22.74 5.75 4.25
C THR A 416 23.55 5.27 3.04
N LYS A 417 22.88 4.69 2.03
CA LYS A 417 23.47 4.22 0.77
C LYS A 417 22.89 5.04 -0.40
N PRO A 418 23.57 5.15 -1.55
CA PRO A 418 23.08 5.98 -2.65
C PRO A 418 21.74 5.50 -3.22
N VAL A 419 20.80 6.43 -3.49
CA VAL A 419 19.46 6.09 -4.02
C VAL A 419 19.55 5.40 -5.39
N TRP A 420 20.48 5.82 -6.25
CA TRP A 420 20.68 5.22 -7.58
C TRP A 420 21.03 3.73 -7.48
N PHE A 421 21.74 3.33 -6.43
CA PHE A 421 22.16 1.94 -6.23
C PHE A 421 20.94 1.07 -5.96
N TRP A 422 20.00 1.55 -5.14
CA TRP A 422 18.75 0.83 -4.87
C TRP A 422 17.87 0.73 -6.10
N GLU A 423 17.71 1.81 -6.85
CA GLU A 423 16.99 1.79 -8.14
C GLU A 423 17.57 0.73 -9.09
N TRP A 424 18.90 0.68 -9.18
CA TRP A 424 19.60 -0.32 -9.99
C TRP A 424 19.40 -1.74 -9.46
N LEU A 425 19.63 -1.99 -8.17
CA LEU A 425 19.60 -3.32 -7.57
C LEU A 425 18.20 -3.93 -7.67
N ILE A 426 17.18 -3.19 -7.24
CA ILE A 426 15.78 -3.62 -7.27
C ILE A 426 15.37 -3.88 -8.72
N GLY A 427 15.72 -2.97 -9.64
CA GLY A 427 15.44 -3.15 -11.07
C GLY A 427 16.10 -4.40 -11.68
N LYS A 428 17.32 -4.76 -11.24
CA LYS A 428 18.01 -5.98 -11.69
C LYS A 428 17.38 -7.24 -11.12
N VAL A 429 17.03 -7.25 -9.83
CA VAL A 429 16.42 -8.39 -9.16
C VAL A 429 15.01 -8.62 -9.72
N ASN A 430 14.14 -7.62 -9.70
CA ASN A 430 12.74 -7.78 -10.14
C ASN A 430 12.59 -8.05 -11.64
N LYS A 431 13.60 -7.73 -12.47
CA LYS A 431 13.61 -8.16 -13.87
C LYS A 431 13.67 -9.69 -14.02
N LYS A 432 14.32 -10.39 -13.09
CA LYS A 432 14.44 -11.86 -13.09
C LYS A 432 13.45 -12.53 -12.13
N HIS A 433 13.22 -11.91 -10.97
CA HIS A 433 12.40 -12.39 -9.86
C HIS A 433 11.41 -11.28 -9.46
N PRO A 434 10.35 -11.03 -10.25
CA PRO A 434 9.38 -9.97 -10.01
C PRO A 434 8.55 -10.19 -8.73
N ASP A 435 8.65 -11.37 -8.13
CA ASP A 435 8.07 -11.73 -6.85
C ASP A 435 8.91 -11.29 -5.65
N VAL A 436 10.16 -10.86 -5.82
CA VAL A 436 10.98 -10.38 -4.70
C VAL A 436 10.51 -9.00 -4.23
N VAL A 437 10.32 -8.85 -2.92
CA VAL A 437 9.85 -7.63 -2.25
C VAL A 437 10.96 -7.03 -1.39
N PHE A 438 11.18 -5.72 -1.51
CA PHE A 438 12.10 -4.96 -0.67
C PHE A 438 11.32 -4.01 0.26
N LEU A 439 11.61 -4.10 1.56
CA LEU A 439 11.12 -3.18 2.59
C LEU A 439 12.25 -2.22 2.98
N ALA A 440 12.03 -0.90 2.84
CA ALA A 440 13.00 0.12 3.25
C ALA A 440 12.84 0.47 4.74
N GLU A 441 13.83 0.15 5.57
CA GLU A 441 13.91 0.69 6.94
C GLU A 441 14.54 2.09 6.96
N ALA A 442 13.77 3.10 6.56
CA ALA A 442 14.25 4.47 6.46
C ALA A 442 13.55 5.41 7.44
N PHE A 443 14.02 5.47 8.68
CA PHE A 443 13.60 6.50 9.65
C PHE A 443 14.42 7.78 9.44
N THR A 444 14.10 8.51 8.37
CA THR A 444 14.82 9.73 7.97
C THR A 444 13.82 10.81 7.55
N ARG A 445 14.24 11.91 6.93
CA ARG A 445 13.33 12.99 6.47
C ARG A 445 12.45 12.52 5.30
N PRO A 446 11.24 13.10 5.13
CA PRO A 446 10.25 12.62 4.15
C PRO A 446 10.77 12.54 2.71
N ALA A 447 11.56 13.55 2.26
CA ALA A 447 12.09 13.58 0.90
C ALA A 447 12.91 12.33 0.53
N MET A 448 13.72 11.83 1.46
CA MET A 448 14.52 10.62 1.25
C MET A 448 13.64 9.36 1.29
N MET A 449 12.71 9.26 2.24
CA MET A 449 11.76 8.14 2.32
C MET A 449 10.94 8.01 1.03
N HIS A 450 10.44 9.13 0.49
CA HIS A 450 9.68 9.16 -0.75
C HIS A 450 10.57 8.86 -1.98
N ALA A 451 11.83 9.31 -1.98
CA ALA A 451 12.78 8.96 -3.04
C ALA A 451 13.05 7.46 -3.09
N LEU A 452 13.20 6.78 -1.94
CA LEU A 452 13.36 5.32 -1.88
C LEU A 452 12.11 4.59 -2.37
N GLY A 453 10.91 5.06 -2.00
CA GLY A 453 9.65 4.57 -2.57
C GLY A 453 9.66 4.66 -4.10
N ARG A 454 9.99 5.83 -4.67
CA ARG A 454 10.08 6.02 -6.12
C ARG A 454 11.17 5.16 -6.80
N ALA A 455 12.31 4.95 -6.12
CA ALA A 455 13.43 4.15 -6.63
C ALA A 455 13.06 2.67 -6.84
N GLY A 456 12.02 2.17 -6.17
CA GLY A 456 11.49 0.83 -6.42
C GLY A 456 11.16 0.02 -5.17
N PHE A 457 11.48 0.51 -3.97
CA PHE A 457 11.14 -0.19 -2.73
C PHE A 457 9.63 -0.45 -2.64
N GLN A 458 9.24 -1.72 -2.54
CA GLN A 458 7.83 -2.11 -2.52
C GLN A 458 7.12 -1.64 -1.26
N GLN A 459 7.83 -1.65 -0.12
CA GLN A 459 7.31 -1.26 1.18
C GLN A 459 8.28 -0.31 1.88
N SER A 460 7.75 0.48 2.82
CA SER A 460 8.52 1.43 3.61
C SER A 460 8.13 1.37 5.08
N TYR A 461 9.11 1.37 5.98
CA TYR A 461 8.88 1.79 7.36
C TYR A 461 8.40 3.25 7.40
N THR A 462 7.78 3.63 8.52
CA THR A 462 6.94 4.83 8.62
C THR A 462 7.18 5.57 9.92
N TYR A 463 6.57 6.75 10.06
CA TYR A 463 6.57 7.47 11.33
C TYR A 463 5.48 7.01 12.30
N PHE A 464 4.75 5.93 11.99
CA PHE A 464 3.58 5.49 12.75
C PHE A 464 3.84 5.42 14.26
N THR A 465 4.98 4.85 14.69
CA THR A 465 5.35 4.71 16.10
C THR A 465 5.41 6.05 16.86
N TRP A 466 5.72 7.15 16.17
CA TRP A 466 5.77 8.51 16.71
C TRP A 466 4.55 9.36 16.30
N ARG A 467 3.44 8.72 15.93
CA ARG A 467 2.12 9.36 15.76
C ARG A 467 1.16 8.68 16.72
N ASN A 468 0.84 9.35 17.83
CA ASN A 468 0.12 8.76 18.96
C ASN A 468 -1.14 9.55 19.34
N THR A 469 -1.19 10.86 19.09
CA THR A 469 -2.44 11.63 19.28
C THR A 469 -3.40 11.44 18.12
N LYS A 470 -4.67 11.82 18.32
CA LYS A 470 -5.67 11.81 17.26
C LYS A 470 -5.23 12.63 16.06
N GLU A 471 -4.79 13.87 16.29
CA GLU A 471 -4.37 14.79 15.23
C GLU A 471 -3.17 14.24 14.44
N GLU A 472 -2.16 13.73 15.15
CA GLU A 472 -0.98 13.10 14.55
C GLU A 472 -1.33 11.89 13.67
N LEU A 473 -2.26 11.05 14.14
CA LEU A 473 -2.71 9.86 13.41
C LEU A 473 -3.56 10.22 12.20
N GLU A 474 -4.50 11.15 12.35
CA GLU A 474 -5.36 11.62 11.26
C GLU A 474 -4.54 12.30 10.16
N GLU A 475 -3.61 13.18 10.51
CA GLU A 475 -2.68 13.80 9.56
C GLU A 475 -1.88 12.73 8.81
N TYR A 476 -1.34 11.75 9.54
CA TYR A 476 -0.50 10.74 8.91
C TYR A 476 -1.29 9.74 8.04
N PHE A 477 -2.49 9.35 8.46
CA PHE A 477 -3.39 8.52 7.66
C PHE A 477 -3.81 9.23 6.37
N GLN A 478 -4.02 10.55 6.43
CA GLN A 478 -4.28 11.37 5.25
C GLN A 478 -3.09 11.38 4.28
N GLU A 479 -1.87 11.61 4.78
CA GLU A 479 -0.64 11.62 3.97
C GLU A 479 -0.42 10.28 3.24
N VAL A 480 -0.47 9.15 3.97
CA VAL A 480 -0.15 7.85 3.39
C VAL A 480 -1.24 7.31 2.47
N SER A 481 -2.51 7.67 2.71
CA SER A 481 -3.64 7.13 1.95
C SER A 481 -3.98 7.95 0.72
N HIS A 482 -3.69 9.26 0.72
CA HIS A 482 -4.16 10.18 -0.32
C HIS A 482 -3.06 10.97 -1.04
N GLU A 483 -1.89 11.18 -0.41
CA GLU A 483 -0.83 12.02 -1.00
C GLU A 483 0.32 11.22 -1.60
N SER A 484 0.75 10.17 -0.90
CA SER A 484 1.88 9.32 -1.30
C SER A 484 1.58 7.89 -1.82
N PRO A 485 0.32 7.40 -1.94
CA PRO A 485 0.03 5.98 -2.16
C PRO A 485 0.52 5.48 -3.53
N ALA A 486 0.72 6.39 -4.49
CA ALA A 486 1.19 6.06 -5.83
C ALA A 486 2.61 5.46 -5.87
N TYR A 487 3.42 5.64 -4.82
CA TYR A 487 4.79 5.13 -4.78
C TYR A 487 5.24 4.64 -3.39
N PHE A 488 4.53 5.00 -2.32
CA PHE A 488 4.88 4.70 -0.94
C PHE A 488 3.83 3.76 -0.33
N ARG A 489 4.22 2.53 0.03
CA ARG A 489 3.35 1.58 0.74
C ARG A 489 3.80 1.45 2.20
N PRO A 490 3.01 1.93 3.17
CA PRO A 490 3.42 2.00 4.57
C PRO A 490 3.36 0.62 5.23
N ASN A 491 4.47 0.19 5.85
CA ASN A 491 4.48 -0.93 6.79
C ASN A 491 4.42 -0.37 8.22
N PHE A 492 3.28 -0.56 8.89
CA PHE A 492 3.03 -0.08 10.25
C PHE A 492 3.52 -1.12 11.27
N PHE A 493 4.83 -1.17 11.49
CA PHE A 493 5.38 -1.87 12.65
C PHE A 493 4.99 -1.15 13.94
N VAL A 494 4.43 -1.88 14.91
CA VAL A 494 4.01 -1.34 16.21
C VAL A 494 5.18 -1.14 17.17
N ASN A 495 6.24 -1.93 17.02
CA ASN A 495 7.50 -1.86 17.73
C ASN A 495 8.61 -2.45 16.85
N THR A 496 9.87 -2.16 17.18
CA THR A 496 11.05 -2.83 16.60
C THR A 496 12.10 -3.04 17.70
N PRO A 497 13.17 -3.82 17.49
CA PRO A 497 14.25 -3.95 18.48
C PRO A 497 14.92 -2.62 18.88
N ASP A 498 14.76 -1.59 18.04
CA ASP A 498 15.28 -0.24 18.22
C ASP A 498 14.26 0.78 18.74
N ILE A 499 12.95 0.45 18.69
CA ILE A 499 11.86 1.39 18.91
C ILE A 499 10.83 0.80 19.88
N LEU A 500 10.87 1.30 21.10
CA LEU A 500 9.89 1.16 22.16
C LEU A 500 9.56 2.59 22.63
N THR A 501 8.54 3.20 22.04
CA THR A 501 8.18 4.60 22.32
C THR A 501 7.59 4.79 23.71
N GLU A 502 7.65 6.01 24.25
CA GLU A 502 7.07 6.35 25.56
C GLU A 502 5.61 5.93 25.70
N TYR A 503 4.84 5.97 24.60
CA TYR A 503 3.44 5.50 24.58
C TYR A 503 3.31 4.04 25.04
N LEU A 504 4.18 3.15 24.56
CA LEU A 504 4.20 1.75 24.97
C LEU A 504 4.85 1.57 26.35
N GLN A 505 5.88 2.37 26.68
CA GLN A 505 6.57 2.31 27.97
C GLN A 505 5.62 2.62 29.14
N PHE A 506 4.75 3.63 28.98
CA PHE A 506 3.93 4.15 30.08
C PHE A 506 2.46 3.75 29.98
N GLY A 507 1.96 3.37 28.80
CA GLY A 507 0.53 3.09 28.57
C GLY A 507 0.05 1.70 29.02
N GLY A 508 0.96 0.81 29.43
CA GLY A 508 0.61 -0.54 29.88
C GLY A 508 -0.08 -1.40 28.80
N PRO A 509 -0.74 -2.52 29.16
CA PRO A 509 -1.34 -3.44 28.19
C PRO A 509 -2.33 -2.80 27.21
N SER A 510 -3.06 -1.76 27.66
CA SER A 510 -4.01 -1.01 26.83
C SER A 510 -3.34 -0.37 25.62
N ALA A 511 -2.16 0.23 25.80
CA ALA A 511 -1.41 0.86 24.70
C ALA A 511 -1.05 -0.15 23.60
N PHE A 512 -0.62 -1.35 23.96
CA PHE A 512 -0.29 -2.40 22.98
C PHE A 512 -1.52 -2.80 22.17
N LYS A 513 -2.68 -2.94 22.83
CA LYS A 513 -3.96 -3.24 22.18
C LYS A 513 -4.37 -2.13 21.20
N ILE A 514 -4.28 -0.87 21.62
CA ILE A 514 -4.57 0.32 20.79
C ILE A 514 -3.66 0.38 19.56
N ARG A 515 -2.33 0.24 19.75
CA ARG A 515 -1.36 0.30 18.65
C ARG A 515 -1.57 -0.84 17.65
N ALA A 516 -1.86 -2.04 18.13
CA ALA A 516 -2.16 -3.18 17.26
C ALA A 516 -3.42 -2.94 16.43
N ALA A 517 -4.52 -2.48 17.04
CA ALA A 517 -5.76 -2.18 16.32
C ALA A 517 -5.54 -1.14 15.22
N LEU A 518 -4.92 0.00 15.55
CA LEU A 518 -4.63 1.06 14.58
C LEU A 518 -3.74 0.58 13.43
N ALA A 519 -2.66 -0.15 13.73
CA ALA A 519 -1.74 -0.64 12.71
C ALA A 519 -2.43 -1.62 11.75
N ALA A 520 -3.19 -2.57 12.33
CA ALA A 520 -3.85 -3.65 11.62
C ALA A 520 -5.01 -3.20 10.73
N THR A 521 -5.69 -2.08 11.06
CA THR A 521 -6.87 -1.64 10.30
C THR A 521 -6.62 -0.39 9.45
N ALA A 522 -5.67 0.48 9.79
CA ALA A 522 -5.35 1.64 8.95
C ALA A 522 -4.48 1.26 7.75
N SER A 523 -3.45 0.43 7.93
CA SER A 523 -2.55 0.01 6.85
C SER A 523 -2.83 -1.42 6.36
N PRO A 524 -2.79 -1.66 5.04
CA PRO A 524 -2.73 -3.01 4.48
C PRO A 524 -1.50 -3.80 4.90
N ILE A 525 -0.42 -3.16 5.35
CA ILE A 525 0.79 -3.81 5.83
C ILE A 525 1.11 -3.36 7.24
N TRP A 526 1.23 -4.32 8.15
CA TRP A 526 1.59 -4.06 9.55
C TRP A 526 2.54 -5.13 10.07
N GLY A 527 3.23 -4.83 11.17
CA GLY A 527 4.22 -5.73 11.73
C GLY A 527 4.37 -5.64 13.25
N VAL A 528 4.89 -6.73 13.82
CA VAL A 528 5.13 -6.87 15.27
C VAL A 528 6.52 -7.47 15.47
N TYR A 529 7.27 -6.97 16.45
CA TYR A 529 8.48 -7.60 16.95
C TYR A 529 8.20 -8.39 18.23
N ALA A 530 8.69 -9.64 18.25
CA ALA A 530 8.51 -10.63 19.32
C ALA A 530 8.75 -10.05 20.71
N GLY A 531 7.80 -10.29 21.62
CA GLY A 531 7.77 -9.70 22.97
C GLY A 531 6.73 -8.59 23.10
N PHE A 532 6.26 -8.02 21.98
CA PHE A 532 5.08 -7.16 21.96
C PHE A 532 3.85 -7.87 22.52
N GLU A 533 3.65 -9.14 22.15
CA GLU A 533 2.54 -9.93 22.66
C GLU A 533 2.66 -10.23 24.15
N LEU A 534 3.82 -10.02 24.77
CA LEU A 534 4.05 -10.19 26.20
C LEU A 534 4.00 -8.87 26.97
N TYR A 535 3.65 -7.77 26.29
CA TYR A 535 3.67 -6.42 26.83
C TYR A 535 5.06 -6.02 27.36
N GLU A 536 6.14 -6.45 26.70
CA GLU A 536 7.49 -5.99 27.06
C GLU A 536 7.59 -4.48 26.81
N HIS A 537 7.75 -3.71 27.89
CA HIS A 537 7.65 -2.24 27.86
C HIS A 537 8.72 -1.52 28.68
N VAL A 538 9.72 -2.24 29.20
CA VAL A 538 10.79 -1.63 29.99
C VAL A 538 11.90 -1.16 29.05
N ALA A 539 12.09 0.15 28.99
CA ALA A 539 13.15 0.76 28.21
C ALA A 539 14.46 0.91 29.01
N ARG A 540 15.58 0.92 28.29
CA ARG A 540 16.86 1.37 28.83
C ARG A 540 16.71 2.86 29.22
N PRO A 541 17.17 3.29 30.41
CA PRO A 541 16.96 4.65 30.87
C PRO A 541 17.40 5.72 29.85
N GLY A 542 16.47 6.63 29.50
CA GLY A 542 16.72 7.73 28.57
C GLY A 542 16.82 7.32 27.09
N ALA A 543 16.32 6.14 26.72
CA ALA A 543 16.30 5.66 25.34
C ALA A 543 14.92 5.08 24.96
N GLU A 544 14.63 5.01 23.66
CA GLU A 544 13.51 4.23 23.11
C GLU A 544 13.94 2.79 22.78
N GLU A 545 15.02 2.30 23.39
CA GLU A 545 15.47 0.91 23.23
C GLU A 545 15.02 0.08 24.43
N TYR A 546 14.65 -1.17 24.21
CA TYR A 546 14.40 -2.13 25.29
C TYR A 546 15.60 -2.21 26.26
N ILE A 547 15.32 -2.36 27.56
CA ILE A 547 16.32 -2.86 28.50
C ILE A 547 16.57 -4.34 28.22
N ASP A 548 17.78 -4.79 28.51
CA ASP A 548 18.24 -6.16 28.27
C ASP A 548 17.92 -6.60 26.83
N ASN A 549 18.36 -5.73 25.89
CA ASN A 549 17.93 -5.74 24.51
C ASN A 549 18.44 -6.99 23.78
N GLU A 550 17.53 -7.72 23.15
CA GLU A 550 17.79 -8.95 22.38
C GLU A 550 18.80 -8.74 21.23
N LYS A 551 19.06 -7.49 20.81
CA LYS A 551 20.17 -7.16 19.91
C LYS A 551 21.53 -7.54 20.49
N PHE A 552 21.73 -7.47 21.79
CA PHE A 552 23.04 -7.67 22.43
C PHE A 552 23.11 -8.88 23.36
N GLU A 553 21.99 -9.53 23.63
CA GLU A 553 21.91 -10.75 24.44
C GLU A 553 20.83 -11.71 23.94
N TYR A 554 20.86 -12.95 24.44
CA TYR A 554 19.80 -13.93 24.16
C TYR A 554 18.58 -13.67 25.05
N LYS A 555 17.38 -13.83 24.48
CA LYS A 555 16.14 -13.60 25.23
C LYS A 555 15.21 -14.82 25.17
N SER A 556 15.33 -15.67 26.19
CA SER A 556 14.40 -16.80 26.36
C SER A 556 13.05 -16.29 26.88
N ARG A 557 11.98 -16.53 26.12
CA ARG A 557 10.61 -16.18 26.49
C ARG A 557 9.79 -17.45 26.75
N ASP A 558 9.07 -17.48 27.87
CA ASP A 558 8.15 -18.56 28.19
C ASP A 558 6.76 -18.22 27.63
N TRP A 559 6.56 -18.58 26.36
CA TRP A 559 5.33 -18.27 25.61
C TRP A 559 4.10 -18.98 26.21
N ASP A 560 4.26 -20.24 26.62
CA ASP A 560 3.17 -21.06 27.13
C ASP A 560 2.71 -20.55 28.50
N ALA A 561 3.63 -20.23 29.40
CA ALA A 561 3.28 -19.64 30.69
C ALA A 561 2.59 -18.27 30.54
N ALA A 562 2.97 -17.46 29.55
CA ALA A 562 2.29 -16.19 29.27
C ALA A 562 0.85 -16.41 28.78
N ALA A 563 0.63 -17.40 27.91
CA ALA A 563 -0.70 -17.79 27.45
C ALA A 563 -1.58 -18.33 28.59
N GLU A 564 -1.05 -19.27 29.39
CA GLU A 564 -1.76 -19.89 30.52
C GLU A 564 -2.16 -18.86 31.59
N THR A 565 -1.32 -17.85 31.82
CA THR A 565 -1.60 -16.79 32.81
C THR A 565 -2.41 -15.62 32.26
N GLY A 566 -2.86 -15.67 31.00
CA GLY A 566 -3.61 -14.59 30.35
C GLY A 566 -2.79 -13.31 30.12
N ARG A 567 -1.47 -13.38 30.20
CA ARG A 567 -0.53 -12.25 30.00
C ARG A 567 0.00 -12.23 28.56
N SER A 568 -0.85 -12.56 27.59
CA SER A 568 -0.51 -12.51 26.19
C SER A 568 -1.55 -11.77 25.36
N LEU A 569 -1.10 -10.88 24.49
CA LEU A 569 -1.91 -10.22 23.47
C LEU A 569 -2.12 -11.11 22.22
N ALA A 570 -1.46 -12.26 22.13
CA ALA A 570 -1.51 -13.12 20.95
C ALA A 570 -2.94 -13.42 20.45
N PRO A 571 -3.94 -13.73 21.30
CA PRO A 571 -5.32 -13.92 20.84
C PRO A 571 -5.93 -12.69 20.16
N TYR A 572 -5.56 -11.49 20.61
CA TYR A 572 -6.02 -10.24 20.00
C TYR A 572 -5.34 -10.02 18.64
N LEU A 573 -4.02 -10.30 18.53
CA LEU A 573 -3.30 -10.23 17.26
C LEU A 573 -3.89 -11.24 16.24
N THR A 574 -4.19 -12.46 16.67
CA THR A 574 -4.91 -13.46 15.87
C THR A 574 -6.22 -12.88 15.37
N ARG A 575 -7.04 -12.31 16.27
CA ARG A 575 -8.34 -11.77 15.91
C ARG A 575 -8.24 -10.64 14.89
N LEU A 576 -7.27 -9.74 15.03
CA LEU A 576 -7.03 -8.66 14.06
C LEU A 576 -6.65 -9.21 12.68
N ASN A 577 -5.80 -10.24 12.62
CA ASN A 577 -5.42 -10.86 11.35
C ASN A 577 -6.57 -11.67 10.72
N GLU A 578 -7.43 -12.31 11.52
CA GLU A 578 -8.67 -12.92 11.03
C GLU A 578 -9.60 -11.88 10.39
N ILE A 579 -9.81 -10.74 11.06
CA ILE A 579 -10.62 -9.63 10.54
C ILE A 579 -10.05 -9.14 9.21
N ARG A 580 -8.73 -8.91 9.14
CA ARG A 580 -8.04 -8.49 7.91
C ARG A 580 -8.22 -9.48 6.76
N ARG A 581 -8.20 -10.78 7.03
CA ARG A 581 -8.42 -11.83 6.02
C ARG A 581 -9.88 -11.91 5.57
N ALA A 582 -10.82 -11.65 6.47
CA ALA A 582 -12.25 -11.70 6.18
C ALA A 582 -12.77 -10.45 5.45
N HIS A 583 -12.09 -9.31 5.59
CA HIS A 583 -12.53 -8.01 5.06
C HIS A 583 -11.54 -7.42 4.05
N PRO A 584 -11.73 -7.67 2.73
CA PRO A 584 -10.90 -7.12 1.65
C PRO A 584 -10.72 -5.61 1.67
N ALA A 585 -11.63 -4.84 2.28
CA ALA A 585 -11.48 -3.40 2.44
C ALA A 585 -10.24 -3.01 3.26
N LEU A 586 -9.76 -3.86 4.18
CA LEU A 586 -8.53 -3.62 4.92
C LEU A 586 -7.26 -3.80 4.07
N GLY A 587 -7.37 -4.47 2.92
CA GLY A 587 -6.26 -4.75 2.01
C GLY A 587 -5.88 -3.63 1.04
N ASP A 588 -6.70 -2.57 0.93
CA ASP A 588 -6.42 -1.42 0.06
C ASP A 588 -5.99 -0.22 0.93
N LEU A 589 -5.07 0.63 0.44
CA LEU A 589 -4.57 1.78 1.22
C LEU A 589 -5.42 3.04 1.00
N GLN A 590 -5.81 3.30 -0.26
CA GLN A 590 -6.42 4.55 -0.70
C GLN A 590 -7.90 4.70 -0.31
N ASN A 591 -8.51 3.64 0.23
CA ASN A 591 -9.94 3.61 0.55
C ASN A 591 -10.27 4.06 1.99
N LEU A 592 -9.31 4.65 2.69
CA LEU A 592 -9.50 5.18 4.04
C LEU A 592 -10.17 6.56 4.00
N THR A 593 -11.27 6.71 4.73
CA THR A 593 -11.94 8.01 4.93
C THR A 593 -12.01 8.35 6.41
N LEU A 594 -11.49 9.52 6.79
CA LEU A 594 -11.57 10.04 8.15
C LEU A 594 -12.98 10.56 8.46
N HIS A 595 -13.45 10.33 9.68
CA HIS A 595 -14.71 10.83 10.20
C HIS A 595 -14.47 11.74 11.41
N GLN A 596 -15.52 12.41 11.88
CA GLN A 596 -15.40 13.36 12.97
C GLN A 596 -15.81 12.73 14.30
N SER A 597 -15.24 13.23 15.39
CA SER A 597 -15.61 12.85 16.75
C SER A 597 -15.46 14.06 17.69
N THR A 598 -16.31 14.14 18.71
CA THR A 598 -16.30 15.27 19.67
C THR A 598 -15.16 15.23 20.68
N ASP A 599 -14.56 14.07 20.89
CA ASP A 599 -13.43 13.87 21.81
C ASP A 599 -12.09 13.95 21.07
N THR A 600 -11.07 14.54 21.72
CA THR A 600 -9.73 14.74 21.14
C THR A 600 -8.87 13.48 21.21
N SER A 601 -9.32 12.42 21.87
CA SER A 601 -8.62 11.12 21.97
C SER A 601 -9.33 10.01 21.21
N THR A 602 -10.39 10.32 20.44
CA THR A 602 -11.16 9.33 19.69
C THR A 602 -10.91 9.47 18.19
N VAL A 603 -10.11 8.58 17.60
CA VAL A 603 -9.87 8.50 16.15
C VAL A 603 -10.99 7.71 15.49
N VAL A 604 -11.51 8.20 14.36
CA VAL A 604 -12.58 7.52 13.61
C VAL A 604 -12.28 7.53 12.12
N TYR A 605 -12.36 6.36 11.49
CA TYR A 605 -12.27 6.24 10.03
C TYR A 605 -13.05 5.04 9.52
N SER A 606 -13.35 5.04 8.23
CA SER A 606 -13.88 3.87 7.52
C SER A 606 -12.95 3.41 6.41
N LYS A 607 -13.07 2.14 6.06
CA LYS A 607 -12.49 1.55 4.85
C LYS A 607 -13.58 0.87 4.05
N HIS A 608 -13.68 1.21 2.78
CA HIS A 608 -14.74 0.73 1.90
C HIS A 608 -14.15 0.09 0.63
N LYS A 609 -14.69 -1.05 0.21
CA LYS A 609 -14.35 -1.67 -1.07
C LYS A 609 -15.58 -2.31 -1.70
N THR A 610 -15.83 -1.97 -2.96
CA THR A 610 -16.77 -2.72 -3.80
C THR A 610 -16.01 -3.83 -4.53
N LEU A 611 -16.44 -5.07 -4.33
CA LEU A 611 -15.86 -6.26 -4.93
C LEU A 611 -16.32 -6.44 -6.39
N PRO A 612 -15.62 -7.26 -7.20
CA PRO A 612 -15.98 -7.46 -8.61
C PRO A 612 -17.40 -7.98 -8.86
N ASP A 613 -18.02 -8.63 -7.87
CA ASP A 613 -19.40 -9.11 -7.94
C ASP A 613 -20.45 -8.04 -7.53
N GLY A 614 -20.00 -6.84 -7.17
CA GLY A 614 -20.83 -5.73 -6.69
C GLY A 614 -21.04 -5.71 -5.18
N THR A 615 -20.57 -6.73 -4.46
CA THR A 615 -20.67 -6.78 -2.99
C THR A 615 -19.83 -5.68 -2.35
N LYS A 616 -20.39 -4.99 -1.35
CA LYS A 616 -19.71 -3.91 -0.64
C LYS A 616 -19.21 -4.36 0.72
N ASP A 617 -17.90 -4.33 0.91
CA ASP A 617 -17.25 -4.53 2.20
C ASP A 617 -16.92 -3.17 2.82
N THR A 618 -17.53 -2.85 3.96
CA THR A 618 -17.31 -1.58 4.67
C THR A 618 -17.10 -1.81 6.15
N LEU A 619 -15.98 -1.30 6.64
CA LEU A 619 -15.66 -1.24 8.07
C LEU A 619 -15.65 0.19 8.57
N ILE A 620 -16.13 0.41 9.79
CA ILE A 620 -15.94 1.64 10.57
C ILE A 620 -15.07 1.28 11.77
N VAL A 621 -13.99 2.03 11.98
CA VAL A 621 -13.06 1.83 13.09
C VAL A 621 -13.12 3.04 14.00
N VAL A 622 -13.32 2.80 15.30
CA VAL A 622 -13.33 3.82 16.35
C VAL A 622 -12.32 3.42 17.40
N VAL A 623 -11.34 4.28 17.70
CA VAL A 623 -10.27 3.96 18.65
C VAL A 623 -10.09 5.09 19.65
N ASN A 624 -10.12 4.75 20.94
CA ASN A 624 -9.62 5.60 22.00
C ASN A 624 -8.09 5.48 22.06
N VAL A 625 -7.39 6.57 21.76
CA VAL A 625 -5.92 6.62 21.77
C VAL A 625 -5.33 6.99 23.13
N ASP A 626 -6.16 7.29 24.14
CA ASP A 626 -5.74 7.42 25.53
C ASP A 626 -5.68 6.03 26.21
N PRO A 627 -4.49 5.53 26.57
CA PRO A 627 -4.35 4.20 27.16
C PRO A 627 -4.75 4.15 28.66
N HIS A 628 -5.06 5.30 29.28
CA HIS A 628 -5.29 5.42 30.71
C HIS A 628 -6.75 5.69 31.08
N GLY A 629 -7.44 6.54 30.31
CA GLY A 629 -8.78 7.01 30.63
C GLY A 629 -9.86 6.40 29.74
N THR A 630 -11.00 6.05 30.34
CA THR A 630 -12.24 5.87 29.55
C THR A 630 -12.57 7.16 28.81
N ARG A 631 -12.87 7.06 27.51
CA ARG A 631 -13.32 8.19 26.70
C ARG A 631 -14.73 7.96 26.19
N GLU A 632 -15.51 9.04 26.19
CA GLU A 632 -16.86 9.09 25.66
C GLU A 632 -16.90 10.13 24.55
N SER A 633 -17.53 9.80 23.42
CA SER A 633 -17.58 10.68 22.27
C SER A 633 -18.89 10.50 21.51
N THR A 634 -19.32 11.55 20.80
CA THR A 634 -20.24 11.41 19.67
C THR A 634 -19.41 11.34 18.39
N VAL A 635 -19.56 10.24 17.65
CA VAL A 635 -19.00 10.02 16.32
C VAL A 635 -19.96 10.59 15.29
N SER A 636 -19.44 11.39 14.35
CA SER A 636 -20.19 11.95 13.22
C SER A 636 -19.64 11.39 11.91
N LEU A 637 -20.43 10.57 11.24
CA LEU A 637 -20.05 9.84 10.02
C LEU A 637 -20.38 10.63 8.75
N ASP A 638 -19.47 10.59 7.78
CA ASP A 638 -19.76 10.96 6.39
C ASP A 638 -20.51 9.79 5.75
N LEU A 639 -21.84 9.78 5.87
CA LEU A 639 -22.68 8.67 5.37
C LEU A 639 -22.49 8.41 3.87
N PRO A 640 -22.40 9.43 2.98
CA PRO A 640 -22.04 9.20 1.59
C PRO A 640 -20.79 8.34 1.40
N ALA A 641 -19.73 8.53 2.20
CA ALA A 641 -18.49 7.76 2.07
C ALA A 641 -18.65 6.24 2.35
N LEU A 642 -19.71 5.84 3.06
CA LEU A 642 -19.98 4.43 3.39
C LEU A 642 -20.66 3.65 2.25
N GLU A 643 -21.15 4.37 1.23
CA GLU A 643 -21.85 3.81 0.06
C GLU A 643 -22.99 2.85 0.44
N LEU A 644 -23.81 3.25 1.41
CA LEU A 644 -25.01 2.50 1.82
C LEU A 644 -26.04 2.45 0.69
N ASP A 645 -26.54 1.25 0.42
CA ASP A 645 -27.68 1.05 -0.46
C ASP A 645 -28.98 1.36 0.29
N PRO A 646 -30.06 1.79 -0.40
CA PRO A 646 -31.34 2.11 0.23
C PRO A 646 -31.88 0.99 1.13
N GLU A 647 -31.61 -0.26 0.77
CA GLU A 647 -32.01 -1.46 1.51
C GLU A 647 -31.23 -1.73 2.79
N ASN A 648 -30.04 -1.13 2.94
CA ASN A 648 -29.26 -1.24 4.18
C ASN A 648 -29.85 -0.37 5.31
N PHE A 649 -30.73 0.58 4.96
CA PHE A 649 -31.35 1.45 5.93
C PHE A 649 -32.55 0.79 6.62
N THR A 650 -32.58 0.88 7.94
CA THR A 650 -33.74 0.55 8.76
C THR A 650 -34.85 1.58 8.54
N HIS A 651 -36.05 1.28 9.05
CA HIS A 651 -37.20 2.19 8.99
C HIS A 651 -36.96 3.60 9.57
N ASN A 652 -35.92 3.78 10.40
CA ASN A 652 -35.54 5.05 11.00
C ASN A 652 -34.39 5.77 10.25
N GLY A 653 -33.99 5.27 9.07
CA GLY A 653 -32.87 5.83 8.31
C GLY A 653 -31.50 5.57 8.95
N ARG A 654 -31.40 4.53 9.78
CA ARG A 654 -30.15 4.05 10.41
C ARG A 654 -29.70 2.74 9.74
N PHE A 655 -28.58 2.14 10.12
CA PHE A 655 -28.08 0.88 9.57
C PHE A 655 -27.47 0.01 10.66
N MET A 656 -27.42 -1.31 10.45
CA MET A 656 -26.88 -2.24 11.44
C MET A 656 -25.36 -2.38 11.30
N VAL A 657 -24.67 -2.42 12.43
CA VAL A 657 -23.24 -2.72 12.51
C VAL A 657 -22.98 -3.84 13.51
N ASP A 658 -21.94 -4.63 13.23
CA ASP A 658 -21.46 -5.74 14.04
C ASP A 658 -20.02 -5.48 14.47
N ASP A 659 -19.76 -5.43 15.77
CA ASP A 659 -18.40 -5.32 16.31
C ASP A 659 -17.67 -6.65 16.18
N LEU A 660 -16.63 -6.65 15.37
CA LEU A 660 -15.85 -7.84 15.11
C LEU A 660 -14.94 -8.20 16.28
N LEU A 661 -14.73 -7.32 17.27
CA LEU A 661 -13.96 -7.62 18.47
C LEU A 661 -14.81 -8.27 19.56
N THR A 662 -16.00 -7.72 19.83
CA THR A 662 -16.86 -8.15 20.95
C THR A 662 -18.02 -9.06 20.52
N GLY A 663 -18.41 -9.03 19.25
CA GLY A 663 -19.60 -9.70 18.72
C GLY A 663 -20.92 -8.96 19.01
N GLU A 664 -20.86 -7.76 19.61
CA GLU A 664 -22.05 -6.94 19.83
C GLU A 664 -22.56 -6.31 18.53
N SER A 665 -23.86 -6.02 18.47
CA SER A 665 -24.49 -5.36 17.32
C SER A 665 -25.19 -4.09 17.75
N TRP A 666 -25.11 -3.06 16.91
CA TRP A 666 -25.80 -1.79 17.15
C TRP A 666 -26.47 -1.26 15.88
N GLU A 667 -27.45 -0.39 16.07
CA GLU A 667 -28.04 0.39 15.00
C GLU A 667 -27.36 1.77 14.98
N TRP A 668 -26.66 2.13 13.91
CA TRP A 668 -25.89 3.35 13.75
C TRP A 668 -26.52 4.30 12.73
N GLY A 669 -26.30 5.60 12.88
CA GLY A 669 -26.72 6.63 11.93
C GLY A 669 -25.58 7.61 11.66
N GLU A 670 -25.91 8.85 11.32
CA GLU A 670 -24.91 9.91 11.16
C GLU A 670 -24.18 10.22 12.48
N TYR A 671 -24.90 10.26 13.61
CA TYR A 671 -24.37 10.61 14.93
C TYR A 671 -24.52 9.45 15.92
N ASN A 672 -23.42 8.99 16.51
CA ASN A 672 -23.38 7.78 17.34
C ASN A 672 -22.59 8.02 18.63
N TYR A 673 -23.21 7.79 19.79
CA TYR A 673 -22.49 7.81 21.06
C TYR A 673 -21.64 6.55 21.20
N VAL A 674 -20.39 6.72 21.66
CA VAL A 674 -19.48 5.62 22.00
C VAL A 674 -18.85 5.87 23.37
N ARG A 675 -18.56 4.79 24.09
CA ARG A 675 -17.79 4.78 25.35
C ARG A 675 -16.73 3.69 25.26
N LEU A 676 -15.47 4.09 25.22
CA LEU A 676 -14.32 3.21 25.05
C LEU A 676 -13.49 3.20 26.32
N ASP A 677 -13.41 2.03 26.97
CA ASP A 677 -12.63 1.82 28.18
C ASP A 677 -11.33 1.08 27.83
N PRO A 678 -10.16 1.71 27.97
CA PRO A 678 -8.90 1.11 27.55
C PRO A 678 -8.56 -0.18 28.31
N HIS A 679 -9.15 -0.40 29.49
CA HIS A 679 -8.94 -1.60 30.29
C HIS A 679 -9.91 -2.74 29.95
N VAL A 680 -10.91 -2.49 29.10
CA VAL A 680 -11.86 -3.50 28.61
C VAL A 680 -11.67 -3.68 27.10
N GLU A 681 -12.06 -2.67 26.32
CA GLU A 681 -11.94 -2.64 24.87
C GLU A 681 -11.74 -1.18 24.41
N PRO A 682 -10.52 -0.79 24.01
CA PRO A 682 -10.24 0.57 23.53
C PRO A 682 -10.70 0.84 22.09
N ALA A 683 -11.13 -0.18 21.35
CA ALA A 683 -11.48 -0.03 19.94
C ALA A 683 -12.77 -0.76 19.56
N HIS A 684 -13.53 -0.18 18.63
CA HIS A 684 -14.57 -0.88 17.89
C HIS A 684 -14.10 -1.08 16.44
N ILE A 685 -14.24 -2.29 15.92
CA ILE A 685 -14.06 -2.59 14.49
C ILE A 685 -15.39 -3.09 13.97
N LEU A 686 -16.14 -2.20 13.36
CA LEU A 686 -17.54 -2.39 13.03
C LEU A 686 -17.70 -2.77 11.56
N SER A 687 -18.24 -3.95 11.28
CA SER A 687 -18.70 -4.31 9.94
C SER A 687 -20.11 -3.79 9.73
N ILE A 688 -20.36 -3.13 8.60
CA ILE A 688 -21.72 -2.75 8.21
C ILE A 688 -22.44 -4.01 7.70
N ARG A 689 -23.63 -4.28 8.25
CA ARG A 689 -24.49 -5.33 7.75
C ARG A 689 -25.22 -4.83 6.51
N ARG A 690 -25.00 -5.51 5.40
CA ARG A 690 -25.61 -5.20 4.10
C ARG A 690 -26.92 -5.95 3.94
#